data_AF-A0A7U9HBX0-F1
#
_entry.id   AF-A0A7U9HBX0-F1
#
_cell.length_a   1.000
_cell.length_b   1.000
_cell.length_c   1.000
_cell.angle_alpha   90.00
_cell.angle_beta   90.00
_cell.angle_gamma   90.00
#
_symmetry.space_group_name_H-M   'P 1'
#
loop_
_entity.id
_entity.type
_entity.pdbx_description
1 polymer ?
#
loop_
_entity_poly.entity_id
_entity_poly.type
_entity_poly.pdbx_seq_one_letter_code
_entity_poly.pdbx_strand_id
1 'polypeptide(L)'
;MSTDTPTPLSLDVAWGRETIRVTNVSSRLPADSTEGQVEQVVAAGRANRSSWLPEMAWKAIARATTRPEALAVQLQPTMDEPSGLLMIEHVEGATLRSAVTRVLLSELFPGIQPRTGMEVSEVSDPQVHGVTHEGRPGAIVRYQYETLEHLRNHVWQTIHATLNINSYAASILTRSVTRNLIAHPVKITFEDGTEPVHVLAVRDGITRLASAWAVLAGHDADLADVATLATNALLGEEDVPGASTLSGLGERLVTARAGWRQNLRKEFDEEMSGTAPGLRAAQIAQSYVVPAQVSVGIEGHDGRVLSPEDIFDDAIRSVLASVHVEFQQWDPAAQNLEVITRALKRIIQQNDPRWNTTELQSVYGLAVGRIPVKELPQTFGGDPAPPATALWRAVYLISALTQPDLLELLKDQAKAIKGGKRMSIKGFSELLGPIIDLPWRAKKKLVTKQARNAWNNGGVLTNDVTQGWIPIPTEDFTTLIAPAMNGDNDARCTLAVAGGVALIADKLLTRNVGSSLGTAKEKGGVPFRADVYKVVEGLSHRTNELGLWTLALAANTFRGDGLPQNSVAKQSLTGKGTSTSDEPPYVYFKVDLDVEDHIARDAAGVPERLYEWDVVAASAPDRAARLVTSAATVAPPPMLGTAERSTDNEPTPAEGQEGAESNNTPSVPANAEAVPEGALFQYGAPQEAMNAPHTTALPGPRNVSPSAPPSQRAAGHRKALELSVQGARDALDYLHALEPEVGGHTPIVPVSQLDELHKLLVGILTDVENLRRRSVENRALEHIGPEPDETQDVALD
;
A
#
# COMPACT_ATOMS: atom_id res chain seq x y z
N MET A 1 7.25 37.57 -38.28
CA MET A 1 6.94 36.37 -37.47
C MET A 1 5.47 36.44 -37.16
N SER A 2 4.65 35.48 -37.61
CA SER A 2 3.24 35.45 -37.19
C SER A 2 3.16 34.85 -35.79
N THR A 3 2.59 35.58 -34.85
CA THR A 3 2.34 35.12 -33.47
C THR A 3 0.94 34.51 -33.35
N ASP A 4 0.50 33.79 -34.39
CA ASP A 4 -0.71 32.98 -34.33
C ASP A 4 -0.43 31.78 -33.43
N THR A 5 -0.68 31.94 -32.14
CA THR A 5 -0.80 30.82 -31.20
C THR A 5 -2.13 30.15 -31.53
N PRO A 6 -2.14 28.95 -32.15
CA PRO A 6 -3.37 28.34 -32.64
C PRO A 6 -4.31 28.04 -31.48
N THR A 7 -5.57 28.46 -31.60
CA THR A 7 -6.59 28.30 -30.56
C THR A 7 -6.73 26.82 -30.16
N PRO A 8 -6.72 26.48 -28.86
CA PRO A 8 -6.88 25.10 -28.41
C PRO A 8 -8.18 24.48 -28.93
N LEU A 9 -8.07 23.31 -29.57
CA LEU A 9 -9.21 22.63 -30.18
C LEU A 9 -9.98 21.84 -29.13
N SER A 10 -11.31 21.80 -29.28
CA SER A 10 -12.19 20.93 -28.49
C SER A 10 -13.12 20.18 -29.42
N LEU A 11 -13.21 18.86 -29.25
CA LEU A 11 -13.97 17.97 -30.12
C LEU A 11 -14.61 16.82 -29.35
N ASP A 12 -15.66 16.23 -29.90
CA ASP A 12 -16.35 15.09 -29.33
C ASP A 12 -15.86 13.80 -29.99
N VAL A 13 -15.33 12.87 -29.19
CA VAL A 13 -14.85 11.56 -29.67
C VAL A 13 -15.67 10.42 -29.09
N ALA A 14 -15.86 9.35 -29.86
CA ALA A 14 -16.36 8.10 -29.31
C ALA A 14 -15.25 7.40 -28.49
N TRP A 15 -15.59 6.96 -27.28
CA TRP A 15 -14.73 6.16 -26.41
C TRP A 15 -15.56 4.99 -25.86
N GLY A 16 -15.53 3.87 -26.59
CA GLY A 16 -16.41 2.73 -26.33
C GLY A 16 -17.87 3.09 -26.60
N ARG A 17 -18.70 3.07 -25.55
CA ARG A 17 -20.14 3.41 -25.61
C ARG A 17 -20.43 4.87 -25.28
N GLU A 18 -19.43 5.65 -24.89
CA GLU A 18 -19.58 7.04 -24.45
C GLU A 18 -19.04 8.00 -25.51
N THR A 19 -19.63 9.20 -25.58
CA THR A 19 -19.04 10.32 -26.31
C THR A 19 -18.36 11.24 -25.30
N ILE A 20 -17.05 11.41 -25.43
CA ILE A 20 -16.23 12.25 -24.55
C ILE A 20 -15.89 13.55 -25.28
N ARG A 21 -16.25 14.69 -24.67
CA ARG A 21 -15.76 16.00 -25.08
C ARG A 21 -14.29 16.11 -24.65
N VAL A 22 -13.39 16.10 -25.61
CA VAL A 22 -11.97 16.38 -25.41
C VAL A 22 -11.76 17.89 -25.50
N THR A 23 -11.02 18.47 -24.55
CA THR A 23 -10.67 19.90 -24.54
C THR A 23 -9.15 20.10 -24.62
N ASN A 24 -8.73 21.28 -25.08
CA ASN A 24 -7.32 21.69 -25.15
C ASN A 24 -6.41 20.75 -25.96
N VAL A 25 -6.94 20.21 -27.07
CA VAL A 25 -6.11 19.47 -28.05
C VAL A 25 -5.13 20.45 -28.70
N SER A 26 -3.85 20.27 -28.41
CA SER A 26 -2.77 20.99 -29.08
C SER A 26 -2.77 20.65 -30.57
N SER A 27 -2.55 21.63 -31.43
CA SER A 27 -2.40 21.42 -32.88
C SER A 27 -1.00 20.94 -33.28
N ARG A 28 -0.06 20.84 -32.33
CA ARG A 28 1.32 20.37 -32.53
C ARG A 28 1.84 19.62 -31.31
N LEU A 29 2.63 18.57 -31.52
CA LEU A 29 3.41 17.93 -30.46
C LEU A 29 4.72 18.70 -30.24
N PRO A 30 5.24 18.82 -28.99
CA PRO A 30 6.51 19.49 -28.73
C PRO A 30 7.67 18.76 -29.42
N ALA A 31 8.71 19.48 -29.85
CA ALA A 31 9.90 18.88 -30.46
C ALA A 31 10.68 17.99 -29.46
N ASP A 32 11.49 17.06 -29.97
CA ASP A 32 12.49 16.35 -29.18
C ASP A 32 13.68 17.29 -28.87
N SER A 33 14.32 17.10 -27.71
CA SER A 33 15.51 17.88 -27.32
C SER A 33 16.68 17.64 -28.26
N THR A 34 17.27 18.72 -28.78
CA THR A 34 18.52 18.71 -29.54
C THR A 34 19.72 18.51 -28.62
N GLU A 35 20.83 17.98 -29.14
CA GLU A 35 22.04 17.77 -28.33
C GLU A 35 22.57 19.07 -27.71
N GLY A 36 22.48 20.22 -28.40
CA GLY A 36 22.88 21.52 -27.80
C GLY A 36 22.01 21.95 -26.60
N GLN A 37 20.70 21.65 -26.64
CA GLN A 37 19.82 21.85 -25.48
C GLN A 37 20.13 20.86 -24.34
N VAL A 38 20.50 19.62 -24.68
CA VAL A 38 20.94 18.60 -23.71
C VAL A 38 22.23 19.03 -23.01
N GLU A 39 23.23 19.49 -23.77
CA GLU A 39 24.48 20.05 -23.25
C GLU A 39 24.22 21.27 -22.33
N GLN A 40 23.28 22.15 -22.69
CA GLN A 40 22.91 23.30 -21.88
C GLN A 40 22.33 22.90 -20.50
N VAL A 41 21.45 21.89 -20.45
CA VAL A 41 20.91 21.36 -19.18
C VAL A 41 22.01 20.68 -18.36
N VAL A 42 22.86 19.87 -19.00
CA VAL A 42 24.01 19.21 -18.33
C VAL A 42 24.97 20.24 -17.74
N ALA A 43 25.25 21.34 -18.44
CA ALA A 43 26.11 22.42 -17.96
C ALA A 43 25.47 23.18 -16.78
N ALA A 44 24.18 23.53 -16.87
CA ALA A 44 23.45 24.19 -15.79
C ALA A 44 23.38 23.33 -14.53
N GLY A 45 23.02 22.05 -14.68
CA GLY A 45 22.96 21.09 -13.57
C GLY A 45 24.32 20.82 -12.91
N ARG A 46 25.42 20.84 -13.67
CA ARG A 46 26.79 20.78 -13.14
C ARG A 46 27.21 22.03 -12.38
N ALA A 47 26.74 23.21 -12.80
CA ALA A 47 27.06 24.48 -12.15
C ALA A 47 26.32 24.66 -10.80
N ASN A 48 25.16 24.02 -10.65
CA ASN A 48 24.34 24.10 -9.46
C ASN A 48 24.81 23.15 -8.35
N ARG A 49 25.36 23.75 -7.28
CA ARG A 49 25.91 23.02 -6.11
C ARG A 49 24.87 22.29 -5.28
N SER A 50 23.58 22.59 -5.47
CA SER A 50 22.46 21.97 -4.73
C SER A 50 21.82 20.79 -5.45
N SER A 51 22.27 20.45 -6.66
CA SER A 51 21.71 19.39 -7.51
C SER A 51 22.79 18.47 -8.08
N TRP A 52 23.45 17.67 -7.24
CA TRP A 52 24.43 16.70 -7.77
C TRP A 52 23.74 15.51 -8.44
N LEU A 53 24.10 15.26 -9.70
CA LEU A 53 23.75 14.08 -10.48
C LEU A 53 24.89 13.72 -11.47
N PRO A 54 25.06 12.43 -11.83
CA PRO A 54 25.94 12.01 -12.92
C PRO A 54 25.52 12.60 -14.28
N GLU A 55 26.48 12.77 -15.20
CA GLU A 55 26.22 13.33 -16.53
C GLU A 55 25.11 12.58 -17.30
N MET A 56 25.10 11.25 -17.23
CA MET A 56 24.09 10.43 -17.91
C MET A 56 22.69 10.58 -17.30
N ALA A 57 22.59 10.91 -16.01
CA ALA A 57 21.31 11.24 -15.38
C ALA A 57 20.81 12.62 -15.86
N TRP A 58 21.69 13.62 -15.97
CA TRP A 58 21.35 14.91 -16.57
C TRP A 58 20.93 14.78 -18.04
N LYS A 59 21.64 13.97 -18.84
CA LYS A 59 21.26 13.64 -20.22
C LYS A 59 19.88 12.98 -20.30
N ALA A 60 19.56 12.04 -19.40
CA ALA A 60 18.23 11.44 -19.33
C ALA A 60 17.14 12.47 -19.01
N ILE A 61 17.33 13.33 -18.00
CA ILE A 61 16.38 14.40 -17.65
C ILE A 61 16.18 15.37 -18.83
N ALA A 62 17.27 15.80 -19.48
CA ALA A 62 17.24 16.77 -20.57
C ALA A 62 16.55 16.25 -21.84
N ARG A 63 16.70 14.95 -22.13
CA ARG A 63 15.98 14.27 -23.23
C ARG A 63 14.52 13.99 -22.89
N ALA A 64 14.21 13.79 -21.61
CA ALA A 64 12.86 13.54 -21.14
C ALA A 64 11.97 14.79 -21.11
N THR A 65 12.52 15.96 -20.78
CA THR A 65 11.74 17.21 -20.73
C THR A 65 11.43 17.78 -22.11
N THR A 66 10.23 18.35 -22.28
CA THR A 66 9.81 19.04 -23.52
C THR A 66 10.23 20.51 -23.58
N ARG A 67 10.91 21.04 -22.55
CA ARG A 67 11.38 22.43 -22.46
C ARG A 67 12.77 22.51 -21.80
N PRO A 68 13.82 21.94 -22.42
CA PRO A 68 15.15 21.86 -21.83
C PRO A 68 15.77 23.23 -21.51
N GLU A 69 15.48 24.29 -22.27
CA GLU A 69 15.99 25.63 -21.98
C GLU A 69 15.38 26.20 -20.69
N ALA A 70 14.08 25.96 -20.47
CA ALA A 70 13.38 26.38 -19.25
C ALA A 70 13.89 25.59 -18.03
N LEU A 71 14.21 24.31 -18.21
CA LEU A 71 14.88 23.51 -17.17
C LEU A 71 16.29 24.04 -16.88
N ALA A 72 17.08 24.39 -17.90
CA ALA A 72 18.40 24.96 -17.72
C ALA A 72 18.35 26.31 -16.97
N VAL A 73 17.30 27.12 -17.17
CA VAL A 73 17.05 28.34 -16.39
C VAL A 73 16.65 28.00 -14.95
N GLN A 74 15.77 27.03 -14.71
CA GLN A 74 15.43 26.58 -13.33
C GLN A 74 16.66 26.11 -12.55
N LEU A 75 17.62 25.48 -13.23
CA LEU A 75 18.85 24.98 -12.64
C LEU A 75 19.92 26.06 -12.43
N GLN A 76 19.85 27.22 -13.07
CA GLN A 76 20.89 28.24 -12.92
C GLN A 76 20.80 28.94 -11.56
N PRO A 77 21.84 28.85 -10.70
CA PRO A 77 21.85 29.56 -9.44
C PRO A 77 22.08 31.06 -9.67
N THR A 78 21.38 31.90 -8.92
CA THR A 78 21.59 33.35 -8.86
C THR A 78 22.22 33.74 -7.52
N MET A 79 22.54 35.02 -7.30
CA MET A 79 23.02 35.48 -5.99
C MET A 79 21.91 35.43 -4.92
N ASP A 80 20.66 35.68 -5.33
CA ASP A 80 19.51 35.67 -4.43
C ASP A 80 18.93 34.25 -4.25
N GLU A 81 19.07 33.39 -5.26
CA GLU A 81 18.65 31.98 -5.27
C GLU A 81 19.82 31.03 -5.57
N PRO A 82 20.63 30.67 -4.56
CA PRO A 82 21.83 29.85 -4.75
C PRO A 82 21.54 28.39 -5.15
N SER A 83 20.27 27.96 -5.09
CA SER A 83 19.79 26.67 -5.62
C SER A 83 19.11 26.77 -6.99
N GLY A 84 19.00 27.97 -7.56
CA GLY A 84 18.10 28.27 -8.69
C GLY A 84 16.62 28.21 -8.31
N LEU A 85 15.75 28.38 -9.32
CA LEU A 85 14.28 28.38 -9.22
C LEU A 85 13.69 26.97 -9.00
N LEU A 86 14.39 26.11 -8.27
CA LEU A 86 13.94 24.76 -7.93
C LEU A 86 12.91 24.80 -6.80
N MET A 87 11.89 23.96 -6.88
CA MET A 87 10.92 23.80 -5.80
C MET A 87 11.62 23.13 -4.60
N ILE A 88 11.54 23.76 -3.43
CA ILE A 88 12.20 23.29 -2.20
C ILE A 88 11.18 22.60 -1.29
N GLU A 89 11.47 21.37 -0.91
CA GLU A 89 10.61 20.55 -0.04
C GLU A 89 11.40 20.12 1.20
N HIS A 90 11.02 20.63 2.37
CA HIS A 90 11.61 20.20 3.64
C HIS A 90 10.90 18.94 4.15
N VAL A 91 11.63 17.84 4.19
CA VAL A 91 11.18 16.54 4.71
C VAL A 91 11.95 16.17 5.98
N GLU A 92 11.64 15.02 6.58
CA GLU A 92 12.18 14.66 7.89
C GLU A 92 13.68 14.35 7.86
N GLY A 93 14.50 15.38 8.09
CA GLY A 93 15.96 15.29 8.11
C GLY A 93 16.65 15.58 6.77
N ALA A 94 15.92 16.06 5.76
CA ALA A 94 16.50 16.46 4.49
C ALA A 94 15.70 17.58 3.78
N THR A 95 16.35 18.24 2.83
CA THR A 95 15.75 19.18 1.89
C THR A 95 15.84 18.61 0.48
N LEU A 96 14.69 18.27 -0.11
CA LEU A 96 14.56 17.91 -1.52
C LEU A 96 14.49 19.17 -2.38
N ARG A 97 15.02 19.07 -3.59
CA ARG A 97 14.94 20.11 -4.62
C ARG A 97 14.46 19.49 -5.92
N SER A 98 13.35 19.99 -6.42
CA SER A 98 12.61 19.40 -7.54
C SER A 98 12.39 20.44 -8.65
N ALA A 99 12.69 20.05 -9.90
CA ALA A 99 12.34 20.83 -11.07
C ALA A 99 10.92 20.47 -11.52
N VAL A 100 10.06 21.48 -11.73
CA VAL A 100 8.70 21.26 -12.22
C VAL A 100 8.69 21.50 -13.73
N THR A 101 8.37 20.46 -14.49
CA THR A 101 8.44 20.52 -15.96
C THR A 101 7.42 19.57 -16.60
N ARG A 102 7.35 19.60 -17.93
CA ARG A 102 6.60 18.64 -18.74
C ARG A 102 7.56 17.62 -19.34
N VAL A 103 7.16 16.35 -19.30
CA VAL A 103 8.00 15.19 -19.64
C VAL A 103 7.28 14.30 -20.65
N LEU A 104 8.04 13.78 -21.62
CA LEU A 104 7.57 12.82 -22.63
C LEU A 104 7.18 11.50 -21.95
N LEU A 105 5.99 10.98 -22.27
CA LEU A 105 5.48 9.73 -21.68
C LEU A 105 6.42 8.53 -21.90
N SER A 106 7.07 8.46 -23.06
CA SER A 106 8.03 7.40 -23.38
C SER A 106 9.33 7.48 -22.58
N GLU A 107 9.65 8.57 -21.88
CA GLU A 107 10.88 8.68 -21.08
C GLU A 107 10.63 8.40 -19.58
N LEU A 108 9.41 7.98 -19.21
CA LEU A 108 8.99 7.73 -17.83
C LEU A 108 8.71 6.25 -17.56
N PHE A 109 9.61 5.65 -16.78
CA PHE A 109 9.46 4.28 -16.31
C PHE A 109 8.57 4.23 -15.07
N PRO A 110 7.69 3.22 -14.91
CA PRO A 110 7.08 2.95 -13.61
C PRO A 110 8.20 2.55 -12.63
N GLY A 111 8.37 3.30 -11.55
CA GLY A 111 9.29 2.94 -10.48
C GLY A 111 8.68 1.91 -9.53
N ILE A 112 9.44 1.50 -8.51
CA ILE A 112 8.87 0.70 -7.42
C ILE A 112 7.74 1.49 -6.75
N GLN A 113 6.60 0.85 -6.60
CA GLN A 113 5.52 1.43 -5.81
C GLN A 113 5.91 1.35 -4.33
N PRO A 114 5.58 2.36 -3.49
CA PRO A 114 5.62 2.21 -2.02
C PRO A 114 4.60 1.15 -1.52
N ARG A 115 3.87 0.50 -2.44
CA ARG A 115 3.05 -0.69 -2.22
C ARG A 115 3.85 -1.97 -1.91
N THR A 116 5.09 -1.86 -1.43
CA THR A 116 5.91 -2.95 -0.88
C THR A 116 5.28 -3.63 0.35
N GLY A 117 4.05 -3.26 0.73
CA GLY A 117 3.15 -4.04 1.57
C GLY A 117 1.82 -4.48 0.92
N MET A 118 1.31 -3.90 -0.17
CA MET A 118 -0.12 -4.10 -0.56
C MET A 118 -0.40 -5.42 -1.28
N GLU A 119 0.10 -5.57 -2.51
CA GLU A 119 -0.17 -6.72 -3.36
C GLU A 119 1.08 -7.52 -3.64
N VAL A 120 0.87 -8.81 -3.87
CA VAL A 120 1.94 -9.75 -4.14
C VAL A 120 2.10 -9.89 -5.64
N SER A 121 3.13 -9.24 -6.17
CA SER A 121 3.59 -9.42 -7.55
C SER A 121 4.23 -10.79 -7.77
N GLU A 122 4.19 -11.28 -9.00
CA GLU A 122 4.87 -12.52 -9.43
C GLU A 122 6.33 -12.23 -9.80
N VAL A 123 6.56 -11.12 -10.49
CA VAL A 123 7.88 -10.52 -10.71
C VAL A 123 8.26 -9.70 -9.47
N SER A 124 9.41 -9.99 -8.89
CA SER A 124 9.96 -9.28 -7.73
C SER A 124 10.24 -7.79 -8.02
N ASP A 125 10.29 -6.96 -6.99
CA ASP A 125 10.83 -5.60 -7.12
C ASP A 125 12.38 -5.64 -7.20
N PRO A 126 13.03 -4.70 -7.91
CA PRO A 126 14.48 -4.54 -7.89
C PRO A 126 14.99 -4.14 -6.50
N GLN A 127 16.25 -4.46 -6.21
CA GLN A 127 16.92 -3.91 -5.03
C GLN A 127 17.19 -2.41 -5.22
N VAL A 128 16.92 -1.61 -4.19
CA VAL A 128 17.08 -0.15 -4.24
C VAL A 128 18.21 0.33 -3.33
N HIS A 129 19.26 0.83 -3.97
CA HIS A 129 20.48 1.32 -3.33
C HIS A 129 20.59 2.83 -3.50
N GLY A 130 21.09 3.53 -2.48
CA GLY A 130 21.45 4.93 -2.61
C GLY A 130 22.63 5.14 -3.56
N VAL A 131 22.81 6.38 -4.02
CA VAL A 131 24.04 6.81 -4.69
C VAL A 131 24.57 8.02 -3.95
N THR A 132 25.86 8.00 -3.64
CA THR A 132 26.55 9.08 -2.93
C THR A 132 27.62 9.73 -3.80
N HIS A 133 27.98 10.96 -3.46
CA HIS A 133 29.09 11.68 -4.06
C HIS A 133 29.85 12.43 -2.98
N GLU A 134 31.16 12.20 -2.88
CA GLU A 134 32.02 12.85 -1.87
C GLU A 134 31.47 12.67 -0.42
N GLY A 135 30.85 11.52 -0.14
CA GLY A 135 30.21 11.21 1.14
C GLY A 135 28.85 11.87 1.38
N ARG A 136 28.29 12.60 0.39
CA ARG A 136 26.98 13.26 0.46
C ARG A 136 25.91 12.47 -0.31
N PRO A 137 24.62 12.59 0.05
CA PRO A 137 23.53 12.00 -0.73
C PRO A 137 23.47 12.59 -2.14
N GLY A 138 23.26 11.75 -3.15
CA GLY A 138 22.89 12.17 -4.51
C GLY A 138 21.38 12.05 -4.74
N ALA A 139 20.82 12.88 -5.62
CA ALA A 139 19.38 12.86 -5.94
C ALA A 139 19.02 11.73 -6.93
N ILE A 140 19.67 10.58 -6.81
CA ILE A 140 19.57 9.41 -7.70
C ILE A 140 19.70 8.13 -6.89
N VAL A 141 18.93 7.11 -7.25
CA VAL A 141 19.04 5.75 -6.71
C VAL A 141 19.52 4.77 -7.79
N ARG A 142 20.14 3.67 -7.36
CA ARG A 142 20.40 2.51 -8.21
C ARG A 142 19.29 1.48 -8.03
N TYR A 143 18.63 1.08 -9.12
CA TYR A 143 17.76 -0.09 -9.15
C TYR A 143 18.55 -1.26 -9.76
N GLN A 144 18.70 -2.33 -8.98
CA GLN A 144 19.41 -3.54 -9.39
C GLN A 144 18.40 -4.65 -9.69
N TYR A 145 18.38 -5.07 -10.95
CA TYR A 145 17.61 -6.19 -11.48
C TYR A 145 18.55 -7.37 -11.75
N GLU A 146 17.99 -8.57 -11.90
CA GLU A 146 18.78 -9.75 -12.28
C GLU A 146 19.26 -9.63 -13.73
N THR A 147 18.33 -9.34 -14.66
CA THR A 147 18.56 -9.27 -16.11
C THR A 147 17.72 -8.16 -16.76
N LEU A 148 17.96 -7.87 -18.05
CA LEU A 148 17.09 -6.99 -18.83
C LEU A 148 15.66 -7.54 -18.94
N GLU A 149 15.49 -8.86 -19.00
CA GLU A 149 14.18 -9.51 -19.02
C GLU A 149 13.39 -9.28 -17.72
N HIS A 150 14.05 -9.34 -16.56
CA HIS A 150 13.45 -8.99 -15.28
C HIS A 150 12.91 -7.55 -15.31
N LEU A 151 13.68 -6.58 -15.83
CA LEU A 151 13.18 -5.20 -16.01
C LEU A 151 11.95 -5.13 -16.93
N ARG A 152 11.96 -5.81 -18.09
CA ARG A 152 10.79 -5.84 -18.99
C ARG A 152 9.54 -6.37 -18.27
N ASN A 153 9.69 -7.49 -17.58
CA ASN A 153 8.61 -8.16 -16.87
C ASN A 153 8.08 -7.31 -15.69
N HIS A 154 8.96 -6.59 -14.98
CA HIS A 154 8.56 -5.67 -13.91
C HIS A 154 7.78 -4.46 -14.42
N VAL A 155 8.24 -3.82 -15.51
CA VAL A 155 7.55 -2.71 -16.16
C VAL A 155 6.17 -3.15 -16.66
N TRP A 156 6.11 -4.27 -17.39
CA TRP A 156 4.87 -4.83 -17.92
C TRP A 156 3.87 -5.12 -16.80
N GLN A 157 4.29 -5.87 -15.78
CA GLN A 157 3.44 -6.25 -14.65
C GLN A 157 2.96 -5.03 -13.88
N THR A 158 3.82 -4.03 -13.65
CA THR A 158 3.45 -2.82 -12.88
C THR A 158 2.35 -2.03 -13.59
N ILE A 159 2.38 -1.94 -14.92
CA ILE A 159 1.33 -1.27 -15.70
C ILE A 159 0.05 -2.11 -15.70
N HIS A 160 0.14 -3.40 -16.04
CA HIS A 160 -0.99 -4.33 -16.07
C HIS A 160 -1.74 -4.39 -14.72
N ALA A 161 -1.02 -4.66 -13.63
CA ALA A 161 -1.60 -4.76 -12.29
C ALA A 161 -2.19 -3.43 -11.82
N THR A 162 -1.57 -2.29 -12.16
CA THR A 162 -2.10 -0.98 -11.79
C THR A 162 -3.45 -0.69 -12.46
N LEU A 163 -3.56 -0.97 -13.76
CA LEU A 163 -4.81 -0.77 -14.51
C LEU A 163 -5.92 -1.72 -14.09
N ASN A 164 -5.57 -2.95 -13.69
CA ASN A 164 -6.52 -3.93 -13.15
C ASN A 164 -7.14 -3.49 -11.82
N ILE A 165 -6.51 -2.56 -11.10
CA ILE A 165 -7.04 -1.97 -9.87
C ILE A 165 -7.84 -0.70 -10.16
N ASN A 166 -7.29 0.23 -10.96
CA ASN A 166 -7.91 1.51 -11.29
C ASN A 166 -7.39 2.08 -12.62
N SER A 167 -8.27 2.73 -13.38
CA SER A 167 -7.91 3.49 -14.59
C SER A 167 -8.54 4.88 -14.59
N TYR A 168 -7.79 5.87 -15.04
CA TYR A 168 -8.21 7.25 -15.26
C TYR A 168 -8.30 7.60 -16.76
N ALA A 169 -8.28 6.61 -17.65
CA ALA A 169 -8.12 6.83 -19.10
C ALA A 169 -9.13 7.83 -19.68
N ALA A 170 -10.42 7.70 -19.39
CA ALA A 170 -11.45 8.64 -19.83
C ALA A 170 -11.15 10.09 -19.36
N SER A 171 -10.78 10.27 -18.09
CA SER A 171 -10.41 11.59 -17.55
C SER A 171 -9.13 12.16 -18.17
N ILE A 172 -8.17 11.33 -18.56
CA ILE A 172 -6.93 11.79 -19.21
C ILE A 172 -7.24 12.16 -20.66
N LEU A 173 -8.06 11.38 -21.37
CA LEU A 173 -8.53 11.72 -22.70
C LEU A 173 -9.31 13.04 -22.73
N THR A 174 -10.12 13.35 -21.71
CA THR A 174 -10.84 14.63 -21.63
C THR A 174 -9.90 15.86 -21.54
N ARG A 175 -8.86 15.81 -20.69
CA ARG A 175 -8.16 17.01 -20.17
C ARG A 175 -6.67 16.83 -19.84
N SER A 176 -6.02 15.83 -20.42
CA SER A 176 -4.66 15.37 -20.11
C SER A 176 -4.48 14.88 -18.66
N VAL A 177 -3.26 14.43 -18.34
CA VAL A 177 -2.80 14.36 -16.95
C VAL A 177 -2.61 15.78 -16.42
N THR A 178 -3.40 16.18 -15.42
CA THR A 178 -3.36 17.53 -14.84
C THR A 178 -2.44 17.67 -13.61
N ARG A 179 -2.25 16.59 -12.84
CA ARG A 179 -1.39 16.59 -11.65
C ARG A 179 0.00 16.05 -11.97
N ASN A 180 1.01 16.72 -11.43
CA ASN A 180 2.40 16.28 -11.48
C ASN A 180 2.53 14.80 -11.08
N LEU A 181 3.33 14.06 -11.84
CA LEU A 181 3.92 12.81 -11.40
C LEU A 181 5.17 13.13 -10.58
N ILE A 182 5.37 12.48 -9.43
CA ILE A 182 6.63 12.62 -8.69
C ILE A 182 7.62 11.63 -9.28
N ALA A 183 8.69 12.13 -9.87
CA ALA A 183 9.70 11.35 -10.58
C ALA A 183 11.11 11.70 -10.10
N HIS A 184 12.05 10.78 -10.32
CA HIS A 184 13.45 10.94 -9.94
C HIS A 184 14.34 10.17 -10.93
N PRO A 185 15.60 10.60 -11.14
CA PRO A 185 16.53 9.84 -11.95
C PRO A 185 16.94 8.54 -11.24
N VAL A 186 17.14 7.50 -12.04
CA VAL A 186 17.55 6.17 -11.61
C VAL A 186 18.67 5.66 -12.49
N LYS A 187 19.69 5.05 -11.89
CA LYS A 187 20.65 4.18 -12.57
C LYS A 187 20.16 2.73 -12.46
N ILE A 188 19.74 2.15 -13.57
CA ILE A 188 19.41 0.73 -13.64
C ILE A 188 20.71 -0.05 -13.86
N THR A 189 20.89 -1.14 -13.11
CA THR A 189 22.03 -2.07 -13.20
C THR A 189 21.52 -3.51 -13.18
N PHE A 190 22.30 -4.43 -13.78
CA PHE A 190 21.92 -5.83 -13.94
C PHE A 190 22.97 -6.77 -13.30
N GLU A 191 22.53 -7.86 -12.67
CA GLU A 191 23.43 -8.84 -12.04
C GLU A 191 24.14 -9.73 -13.07
N ASP A 192 23.52 -9.96 -14.24
CA ASP A 192 24.11 -10.68 -15.38
C ASP A 192 25.26 -9.94 -16.09
N GLY A 193 25.59 -8.72 -15.65
CA GLY A 193 26.62 -7.87 -16.25
C GLY A 193 26.17 -7.03 -17.45
N THR A 194 24.87 -7.05 -17.79
CA THR A 194 24.30 -6.16 -18.81
C THR A 194 24.58 -4.69 -18.48
N GLU A 195 24.82 -3.89 -19.52
CA GLU A 195 25.23 -2.50 -19.39
C GLU A 195 24.19 -1.63 -18.66
N PRO A 196 24.60 -0.72 -17.75
CA PRO A 196 23.69 0.09 -16.97
C PRO A 196 23.05 1.22 -17.78
N VAL A 197 21.80 1.54 -17.50
CA VAL A 197 21.05 2.61 -18.17
C VAL A 197 20.56 3.68 -17.18
N HIS A 198 20.42 4.92 -17.64
CA HIS A 198 19.91 6.04 -16.83
C HIS A 198 18.56 6.48 -17.37
N VAL A 199 17.56 6.54 -16.48
CA VAL A 199 16.16 6.83 -16.83
C VAL A 199 15.48 7.69 -15.75
N LEU A 200 14.29 8.23 -16.04
CA LEU A 200 13.40 8.75 -15.01
C LEU A 200 12.42 7.66 -14.56
N ALA A 201 12.31 7.45 -13.25
CA ALA A 201 11.32 6.56 -12.65
C ALA A 201 10.27 7.34 -11.86
N VAL A 202 9.00 7.02 -12.09
CA VAL A 202 7.85 7.60 -11.39
C VAL A 202 7.61 6.89 -10.06
N ARG A 203 7.41 7.64 -8.97
CA ARG A 203 7.13 7.14 -7.61
C ARG A 203 5.70 7.46 -7.13
N ASP A 204 5.18 8.67 -7.38
CA ASP A 204 3.73 8.95 -7.30
C ASP A 204 3.14 9.10 -8.70
N GLY A 205 1.88 8.67 -8.84
CA GLY A 205 1.10 8.86 -10.05
C GLY A 205 1.28 7.74 -11.05
N ILE A 206 1.82 6.57 -10.65
CA ILE A 206 1.93 5.39 -11.52
C ILE A 206 0.57 4.99 -12.11
N THR A 207 -0.55 5.18 -11.39
CA THR A 207 -1.90 5.01 -11.96
C THR A 207 -2.20 6.00 -13.10
N ARG A 208 -1.75 7.26 -12.99
CA ARG A 208 -1.89 8.27 -14.05
C ARG A 208 -0.99 7.94 -15.24
N LEU A 209 0.26 7.50 -14.99
CA LEU A 209 1.20 7.01 -15.99
C LEU A 209 0.61 5.83 -16.80
N ALA A 210 0.19 4.77 -16.11
CA ALA A 210 -0.43 3.60 -16.73
C ALA A 210 -1.74 3.95 -17.46
N SER A 211 -2.53 4.87 -16.93
CA SER A 211 -3.76 5.35 -17.59
C SER A 211 -3.47 6.20 -18.83
N ALA A 212 -2.35 6.93 -18.90
CA ALA A 212 -1.92 7.64 -20.10
C ALA A 212 -1.49 6.64 -21.20
N TRP A 213 -0.81 5.55 -20.84
CA TRP A 213 -0.59 4.43 -21.75
C TRP A 213 -1.89 3.77 -22.23
N ALA A 214 -2.90 3.63 -21.36
CA ALA A 214 -4.22 3.15 -21.77
C ALA A 214 -4.94 4.10 -22.75
N VAL A 215 -4.77 5.42 -22.62
CA VAL A 215 -5.25 6.38 -23.62
C VAL A 215 -4.54 6.20 -24.97
N LEU A 216 -3.23 5.95 -24.97
CA LEU A 216 -2.48 5.64 -26.21
C LEU A 216 -2.82 4.29 -26.83
N ALA A 217 -3.22 3.28 -26.05
CA ALA A 217 -3.63 1.99 -26.61
C ALA A 217 -5.02 2.06 -27.25
N GLY A 218 -5.90 2.94 -26.74
CA GLY A 218 -7.30 3.07 -27.16
C GLY A 218 -8.25 2.30 -26.25
N HIS A 219 -9.56 2.53 -26.43
CA HIS A 219 -10.59 1.95 -25.56
C HIS A 219 -10.68 0.42 -25.64
N ASP A 220 -10.47 -0.12 -26.84
CA ASP A 220 -10.70 -1.55 -27.13
C ASP A 220 -9.48 -2.44 -26.82
N ALA A 221 -8.35 -1.84 -26.44
CA ALA A 221 -7.14 -2.55 -26.05
C ALA A 221 -7.31 -3.18 -24.65
N ASP A 222 -6.89 -4.44 -24.49
CA ASP A 222 -6.90 -5.07 -23.17
C ASP A 222 -5.72 -4.62 -22.30
N LEU A 223 -5.71 -5.00 -21.02
CA LEU A 223 -4.67 -4.56 -20.08
C LEU A 223 -3.28 -5.12 -20.42
N ALA A 224 -3.21 -6.26 -21.11
CA ALA A 224 -1.97 -6.87 -21.58
C ALA A 224 -1.46 -6.15 -22.84
N ASP A 225 -2.35 -5.73 -23.75
CA ASP A 225 -2.01 -4.88 -24.89
C ASP A 225 -1.40 -3.54 -24.42
N VAL A 226 -2.04 -2.87 -23.45
CA VAL A 226 -1.53 -1.61 -22.88
C VAL A 226 -0.15 -1.78 -22.25
N ALA A 227 0.03 -2.83 -21.44
CA ALA A 227 1.32 -3.12 -20.80
C ALA A 227 2.40 -3.48 -21.81
N THR A 228 2.05 -4.20 -22.88
CA THR A 228 2.96 -4.58 -23.98
C THR A 228 3.36 -3.36 -24.80
N LEU A 229 2.41 -2.50 -25.17
CA LEU A 229 2.67 -1.23 -25.85
C LEU A 229 3.66 -0.36 -25.06
N ALA A 230 3.38 -0.15 -23.76
CA ALA A 230 4.24 0.65 -22.91
C ALA A 230 5.64 0.05 -22.73
N THR A 231 5.73 -1.26 -22.52
CA THR A 231 7.02 -1.96 -22.36
C THR A 231 7.84 -1.90 -23.64
N ASN A 232 7.23 -2.10 -24.81
CA ASN A 232 7.91 -1.99 -26.09
C ASN A 232 8.28 -0.54 -26.45
N ALA A 233 7.46 0.44 -26.05
CA ALA A 233 7.79 1.85 -26.22
C ALA A 233 8.93 2.31 -25.30
N LEU A 234 9.07 1.74 -24.09
CA LEU A 234 10.12 2.09 -23.12
C LEU A 234 11.45 1.36 -23.37
N LEU A 235 11.35 0.07 -23.73
CA LEU A 235 12.45 -0.91 -23.77
C LEU A 235 12.61 -1.62 -25.13
N GLY A 236 11.94 -1.14 -26.18
CA GLY A 236 12.20 -1.63 -27.54
C GLY A 236 13.66 -1.39 -27.95
N GLU A 237 14.24 -2.33 -28.68
CA GLU A 237 15.46 -2.11 -29.45
C GLU A 237 15.06 -1.99 -30.92
N GLU A 238 15.65 -1.03 -31.65
CA GLU A 238 15.56 -1.02 -33.10
C GLU A 238 16.64 -1.96 -33.66
N ASP A 239 16.21 -2.98 -34.43
CA ASP A 239 17.09 -3.76 -35.31
C ASP A 239 17.58 -2.88 -36.48
N VAL A 240 18.44 -1.90 -36.19
CA VAL A 240 19.09 -1.07 -37.21
C VAL A 240 20.19 -1.91 -37.89
N PRO A 241 20.06 -2.29 -39.17
CA PRO A 241 21.03 -3.16 -39.82
C PRO A 241 22.38 -2.43 -39.95
N GLY A 242 23.39 -2.91 -39.22
CA GLY A 242 24.72 -2.29 -39.18
C GLY A 242 24.93 -1.30 -38.03
N ALA A 243 23.99 -1.13 -37.10
CA ALA A 243 24.29 -0.53 -35.79
C ALA A 243 25.21 -1.48 -35.01
N SER A 244 26.51 -1.21 -35.15
CA SER A 244 27.60 -2.03 -34.62
C SER A 244 27.55 -2.20 -33.09
N THR A 245 28.29 -3.21 -32.63
CA THR A 245 28.68 -3.54 -31.25
C THR A 245 29.47 -2.43 -30.50
N LEU A 246 29.15 -1.16 -30.72
CA LEU A 246 29.87 0.02 -30.23
C LEU A 246 28.99 1.02 -29.47
N SER A 247 27.66 1.02 -29.67
CA SER A 247 26.75 1.87 -28.89
C SER A 247 26.18 1.14 -27.68
N GLY A 248 26.26 1.79 -26.52
CA GLY A 248 25.82 1.19 -25.26
C GLY A 248 24.29 1.04 -25.21
N LEU A 249 23.79 0.10 -24.39
CA LEU A 249 22.36 -0.21 -24.24
C LEU A 249 21.53 1.06 -23.98
N GLY A 250 22.03 1.96 -23.13
CA GLY A 250 21.37 3.23 -22.83
C GLY A 250 21.17 4.14 -24.05
N GLU A 251 22.09 4.11 -25.00
CA GLU A 251 21.98 4.86 -26.26
C GLU A 251 21.03 4.17 -27.23
N ARG A 252 21.12 2.85 -27.39
CA ARG A 252 20.20 2.06 -28.23
C ARG A 252 18.75 2.26 -27.82
N LEU A 253 18.46 2.19 -26.51
CA LEU A 253 17.13 2.45 -25.97
C LEU A 253 16.68 3.90 -26.19
N VAL A 254 17.54 4.91 -26.04
CA VAL A 254 17.20 6.31 -26.33
C VAL A 254 16.85 6.51 -27.82
N THR A 255 17.62 5.89 -28.72
CA THR A 255 17.34 5.94 -30.17
C THR A 255 16.00 5.28 -30.51
N ALA A 256 15.74 4.07 -29.99
CA ALA A 256 14.48 3.37 -30.23
C ALA A 256 13.26 4.16 -29.72
N ARG A 257 13.38 4.84 -28.56
CA ARG A 257 12.35 5.75 -28.05
C ARG A 257 12.13 6.99 -28.91
N ALA A 258 13.19 7.54 -29.49
CA ALA A 258 13.09 8.64 -30.44
C ALA A 258 12.42 8.20 -31.75
N GLY A 259 12.77 7.03 -32.29
CA GLY A 259 12.10 6.43 -33.45
C GLY A 259 10.61 6.17 -33.21
N TRP A 260 10.26 5.59 -32.06
CA TRP A 260 8.86 5.41 -31.64
C TRP A 260 8.10 6.74 -31.54
N ARG A 261 8.71 7.79 -30.97
CA ARG A 261 8.12 9.14 -30.95
C ARG A 261 7.94 9.74 -32.35
N GLN A 262 8.87 9.51 -33.28
CA GLN A 262 8.73 9.97 -34.66
C GLN A 262 7.54 9.30 -35.38
N ASN A 263 7.31 8.01 -35.12
CA ASN A 263 6.12 7.31 -35.62
C ASN A 263 4.82 7.92 -35.05
N LEU A 264 4.74 8.19 -33.73
CA LEU A 264 3.58 8.88 -33.16
C LEU A 264 3.38 10.31 -33.69
N ARG A 265 4.45 11.06 -33.98
CA ARG A 265 4.34 12.38 -34.64
C ARG A 265 3.70 12.26 -36.00
N LYS A 266 4.12 11.26 -36.79
CA LYS A 266 3.56 11.00 -38.12
C LYS A 266 2.06 10.62 -38.02
N GLU A 267 1.69 9.70 -37.13
CA GLU A 267 0.28 9.36 -36.87
C GLU A 267 -0.55 10.59 -36.48
N PHE A 268 0.00 11.44 -35.61
CA PHE A 268 -0.65 12.67 -35.17
C PHE A 268 -0.82 13.68 -36.31
N ASP A 269 0.23 13.95 -37.10
CA ASP A 269 0.19 14.90 -38.21
C ASP A 269 -0.76 14.42 -39.33
N GLU A 270 -0.81 13.11 -39.60
CA GLU A 270 -1.78 12.50 -40.53
C GLU A 270 -3.23 12.70 -40.04
N GLU A 271 -3.52 12.39 -38.77
CA GLU A 271 -4.86 12.54 -38.17
C GLU A 271 -5.29 14.00 -37.94
N MET A 272 -4.34 14.94 -37.85
CA MET A 272 -4.58 16.38 -37.77
C MET A 272 -4.80 17.03 -39.15
N SER A 273 -4.45 16.35 -40.25
CA SER A 273 -4.58 16.88 -41.61
C SER A 273 -6.01 16.88 -42.17
N GLY A 274 -6.94 16.20 -41.48
CA GLY A 274 -8.35 16.13 -41.83
C GLY A 274 -9.13 17.42 -41.59
N THR A 275 -10.42 17.44 -41.94
CA THR A 275 -11.32 18.58 -41.70
C THR A 275 -11.62 18.81 -40.22
N ALA A 276 -11.39 17.81 -39.36
CA ALA A 276 -11.35 17.89 -37.91
C ALA A 276 -10.32 16.85 -37.39
N PRO A 277 -9.69 17.05 -36.23
CA PRO A 277 -8.80 16.05 -35.63
C PRO A 277 -9.52 14.73 -35.39
N GLY A 278 -8.92 13.61 -35.76
CA GLY A 278 -9.45 12.29 -35.43
C GLY A 278 -9.23 11.89 -33.96
N LEU A 279 -9.87 10.79 -33.55
CA LEU A 279 -9.72 10.22 -32.20
C LEU A 279 -8.25 9.94 -31.87
N ARG A 280 -7.46 9.50 -32.86
CA ARG A 280 -6.05 9.15 -32.63
C ARG A 280 -5.19 10.38 -32.37
N ALA A 281 -5.42 11.49 -33.07
CA ALA A 281 -4.80 12.77 -32.74
C ALA A 281 -5.13 13.22 -31.30
N ALA A 282 -6.39 13.07 -30.85
CA ALA A 282 -6.80 13.38 -29.49
C ALA A 282 -6.12 12.46 -28.45
N GLN A 283 -6.07 11.14 -28.68
CA GLN A 283 -5.36 10.18 -27.82
C GLN A 283 -3.90 10.59 -27.63
N ILE A 284 -3.18 10.85 -28.73
CA ILE A 284 -1.76 11.22 -28.71
C ILE A 284 -1.58 12.57 -28.00
N ALA A 285 -2.31 13.63 -28.38
CA ALA A 285 -2.16 14.96 -27.79
C ALA A 285 -2.33 14.99 -26.26
N GLN A 286 -3.25 14.19 -25.72
CA GLN A 286 -3.61 14.18 -24.30
C GLN A 286 -2.69 13.31 -23.42
N SER A 287 -1.81 12.52 -24.03
CA SER A 287 -0.99 11.51 -23.34
C SER A 287 0.50 11.58 -23.67
N TYR A 288 0.90 12.12 -24.83
CA TYR A 288 2.30 12.24 -25.28
C TYR A 288 3.20 12.97 -24.27
N VAL A 289 2.61 13.88 -23.48
CA VAL A 289 3.31 14.68 -22.46
C VAL A 289 2.54 14.69 -21.16
N VAL A 290 3.21 14.34 -20.06
CA VAL A 290 2.68 14.44 -18.70
C VAL A 290 3.45 15.49 -17.88
N PRO A 291 2.78 16.21 -16.97
CA PRO A 291 3.46 17.11 -16.04
C PRO A 291 4.19 16.27 -14.96
N ALA A 292 5.40 16.69 -14.59
CA ALA A 292 6.22 15.99 -13.61
C ALA A 292 7.00 16.95 -12.70
N GLN A 293 7.11 16.53 -11.45
CA GLN A 293 8.02 17.06 -10.45
C GLN A 293 9.21 16.12 -10.41
N VAL A 294 10.34 16.54 -10.98
CA VAL A 294 11.56 15.72 -11.08
C VAL A 294 12.51 16.14 -9.96
N SER A 295 12.73 15.28 -8.97
CA SER A 295 13.72 15.55 -7.93
C SER A 295 15.13 15.47 -8.50
N VAL A 296 15.89 16.56 -8.36
CA VAL A 296 17.23 16.74 -8.95
C VAL A 296 18.29 17.15 -7.92
N GLY A 297 17.88 17.54 -6.71
CA GLY A 297 18.78 17.86 -5.62
C GLY A 297 18.28 17.31 -4.28
N ILE A 298 19.23 17.03 -3.39
CA ILE A 298 19.00 16.53 -2.04
C ILE A 298 20.10 17.07 -1.13
N GLU A 299 19.74 17.41 0.10
CA GLU A 299 20.65 17.88 1.14
C GLU A 299 20.20 17.28 2.48
N GLY A 300 21.04 16.47 3.11
CA GLY A 300 20.79 15.99 4.47
C GLY A 300 20.98 17.12 5.49
N HIS A 301 20.14 17.17 6.52
CA HIS A 301 20.30 18.14 7.60
C HIS A 301 21.38 17.69 8.59
N ASP A 302 22.20 18.63 9.07
CA ASP A 302 23.22 18.37 10.07
C ASP A 302 22.62 17.75 11.35
N GLY A 303 23.32 16.77 11.92
CA GLY A 303 22.92 16.06 13.13
C GLY A 303 21.93 14.91 12.94
N ARG A 304 21.51 14.57 11.71
CA ARG A 304 20.70 13.37 11.40
C ARG A 304 21.60 12.21 10.97
N VAL A 305 21.40 11.02 11.54
CA VAL A 305 22.33 9.87 11.43
C VAL A 305 21.82 8.75 10.49
N LEU A 306 21.07 9.11 9.45
CA LEU A 306 20.89 8.18 8.32
C LEU A 306 22.17 8.13 7.49
N SER A 307 22.48 6.97 6.91
CA SER A 307 23.61 6.90 6.00
C SER A 307 23.34 7.77 4.77
N PRO A 308 24.35 8.40 4.15
CA PRO A 308 24.13 9.25 2.98
C PRO A 308 23.45 8.52 1.79
N GLU A 309 23.48 7.19 1.76
CA GLU A 309 22.77 6.36 0.79
C GLU A 309 21.25 6.29 1.05
N ASP A 310 20.83 6.46 2.31
CA ASP A 310 19.42 6.33 2.70
C ASP A 310 18.62 7.60 2.49
N ILE A 311 19.28 8.76 2.66
CA ILE A 311 18.64 10.08 2.79
C ILE A 311 17.71 10.37 1.60
N PHE A 312 18.11 10.06 0.36
CA PHE A 312 17.30 10.40 -0.80
C PHE A 312 16.06 9.51 -0.97
N ASP A 313 16.20 8.18 -0.84
CA ASP A 313 15.04 7.27 -0.93
C ASP A 313 14.08 7.47 0.26
N ASP A 314 14.60 7.80 1.45
CA ASP A 314 13.80 8.18 2.62
C ASP A 314 13.05 9.52 2.42
N ALA A 315 13.75 10.52 1.88
CA ALA A 315 13.17 11.82 1.57
C ALA A 315 12.00 11.68 0.58
N ILE A 316 12.20 10.92 -0.51
CA ILE A 316 11.14 10.63 -1.48
C ILE A 316 9.98 9.89 -0.82
N ARG A 317 10.23 8.81 -0.05
CA ARG A 317 9.17 8.09 0.69
C ARG A 317 8.41 9.02 1.64
N SER A 318 9.08 9.97 2.28
CA SER A 318 8.46 10.96 3.16
C SER A 318 7.49 11.89 2.44
N VAL A 319 7.79 12.34 1.21
CA VAL A 319 6.85 13.11 0.36
C VAL A 319 5.66 12.24 -0.05
N LEU A 320 5.89 10.96 -0.42
CA LEU A 320 4.79 10.04 -0.76
C LEU A 320 3.88 9.80 0.45
N ALA A 321 4.45 9.68 1.65
CA ALA A 321 3.71 9.43 2.88
C ALA A 321 2.79 10.61 3.26
N SER A 322 3.21 11.87 3.12
CA SER A 322 2.32 13.02 3.38
C SER A 322 1.14 13.05 2.41
N VAL A 323 1.40 12.89 1.11
CA VAL A 323 0.35 12.82 0.07
C VAL A 323 -0.68 11.71 0.37
N HIS A 324 -0.23 10.55 0.82
CA HIS A 324 -1.12 9.40 1.05
C HIS A 324 -1.77 9.34 2.43
N VAL A 325 -1.28 10.10 3.41
CA VAL A 325 -2.01 10.37 4.66
C VAL A 325 -3.19 11.31 4.40
N GLU A 326 -3.02 12.31 3.52
CA GLU A 326 -4.00 13.37 3.30
C GLU A 326 -5.05 13.07 2.20
N PHE A 327 -4.67 12.42 1.09
CA PHE A 327 -5.55 12.32 -0.09
C PHE A 327 -6.10 10.93 -0.38
N GLN A 328 -5.31 9.87 -0.21
CA GLN A 328 -5.76 8.49 -0.47
C GLN A 328 -4.96 7.50 0.36
N GLN A 329 -5.59 7.00 1.42
CA GLN A 329 -4.99 6.04 2.36
C GLN A 329 -4.47 4.79 1.63
N TRP A 330 -3.22 4.42 1.92
CA TRP A 330 -2.66 3.13 1.50
C TRP A 330 -3.40 1.95 2.16
N ASP A 331 -3.27 0.74 1.59
CA ASP A 331 -3.70 -0.47 2.29
C ASP A 331 -2.94 -0.64 3.62
N PRO A 332 -3.57 -1.19 4.68
CA PRO A 332 -2.97 -1.32 6.00
C PRO A 332 -1.58 -1.95 6.03
N ALA A 333 -1.26 -2.92 5.15
CA ALA A 333 0.06 -3.55 5.14
C ALA A 333 1.17 -2.61 4.65
N ALA A 334 0.89 -1.69 3.71
CA ALA A 334 1.84 -0.67 3.29
C ALA A 334 1.96 0.46 4.33
N GLN A 335 0.84 0.88 4.96
CA GLN A 335 0.89 1.81 6.10
C GLN A 335 1.73 1.24 7.25
N ASN A 336 1.53 -0.04 7.56
CA ASN A 336 2.21 -0.73 8.65
C ASN A 336 3.72 -0.82 8.41
N LEU A 337 4.16 -1.17 7.18
CA LEU A 337 5.56 -1.18 6.77
C LEU A 337 6.22 0.20 6.90
N GLU A 338 5.56 1.26 6.42
CA GLU A 338 6.09 2.62 6.50
C GLU A 338 6.21 3.09 7.95
N VAL A 339 5.20 2.83 8.79
CA VAL A 339 5.19 3.23 10.20
C VAL A 339 6.37 2.63 10.98
N ILE A 340 6.65 1.33 10.84
CA ILE A 340 7.75 0.68 11.58
C ILE A 340 9.12 1.02 11.01
N THR A 341 9.26 1.13 9.68
CA THR A 341 10.54 1.52 9.08
C THR A 341 10.88 2.97 9.42
N ARG A 342 9.91 3.88 9.42
CA ARG A 342 10.07 5.27 9.89
C ARG A 342 10.29 5.36 11.40
N ALA A 343 9.66 4.50 12.21
CA ALA A 343 9.95 4.42 13.64
C ALA A 343 11.41 4.03 13.91
N LEU A 344 11.91 3.00 13.23
CA LEU A 344 13.31 2.55 13.35
C LEU A 344 14.30 3.64 12.87
N LYS A 345 14.02 4.31 11.74
CA LYS A 345 14.82 5.46 11.28
C LYS A 345 14.90 6.58 12.32
N ARG A 346 13.78 6.94 12.97
CA ARG A 346 13.76 7.98 14.00
C ARG A 346 14.65 7.64 15.20
N ILE A 347 14.74 6.36 15.56
CA ILE A 347 15.62 5.89 16.64
C ILE A 347 17.10 5.97 16.21
N ILE A 348 17.42 5.49 15.01
CA ILE A 348 18.76 5.63 14.41
C ILE A 348 19.18 7.11 14.40
N GLN A 349 18.30 8.01 13.95
CA GLN A 349 18.55 9.44 13.89
C GLN A 349 18.69 10.12 15.26
N GLN A 350 18.18 9.54 16.35
CA GLN A 350 18.40 10.05 17.71
C GLN A 350 19.83 9.81 18.21
N ASN A 351 20.56 8.88 17.60
CA ASN A 351 21.95 8.53 17.94
C ASN A 351 22.14 8.28 19.45
N ASP A 352 21.16 7.63 20.06
CA ASP A 352 21.17 7.31 21.49
C ASP A 352 22.30 6.32 21.78
N PRO A 353 23.27 6.65 22.66
CA PRO A 353 24.47 5.85 22.89
C PRO A 353 24.19 4.49 23.54
N ARG A 354 22.94 4.19 23.91
CA ARG A 354 22.51 2.85 24.33
C ARG A 354 22.50 1.83 23.18
N TRP A 355 22.51 2.29 21.92
CA TRP A 355 22.43 1.44 20.75
C TRP A 355 23.65 1.58 19.84
N ASN A 356 24.09 0.47 19.26
CA ASN A 356 25.05 0.52 18.16
C ASN A 356 24.32 0.95 16.88
N THR A 357 24.56 2.19 16.44
CA THR A 357 23.98 2.75 15.20
C THR A 357 24.21 1.87 13.98
N THR A 358 25.37 1.19 13.89
CA THR A 358 25.69 0.27 12.79
C THR A 358 24.80 -0.98 12.80
N GLU A 359 24.54 -1.55 13.98
CA GLU A 359 23.64 -2.70 14.11
C GLU A 359 22.19 -2.31 13.78
N LEU A 360 21.71 -1.16 14.28
CA LEU A 360 20.38 -0.66 13.94
C LEU A 360 20.24 -0.38 12.43
N GLN A 361 21.28 0.14 11.77
CA GLN A 361 21.32 0.30 10.32
C GLN A 361 21.27 -1.05 9.59
N SER A 362 21.95 -2.08 10.09
CA SER A 362 21.85 -3.44 9.56
C SER A 362 20.45 -4.05 9.74
N VAL A 363 19.82 -3.85 10.89
CA VAL A 363 18.42 -4.28 11.16
C VAL A 363 17.45 -3.56 10.22
N TYR A 364 17.65 -2.25 10.01
CA TYR A 364 16.88 -1.46 9.03
C TYR A 364 17.10 -1.97 7.60
N GLY A 365 18.35 -2.25 7.21
CA GLY A 365 18.72 -2.81 5.91
C GLY A 365 18.07 -4.17 5.62
N LEU A 366 18.03 -5.08 6.61
CA LEU A 366 17.24 -6.32 6.52
C LEU A 366 15.74 -6.02 6.40
N ALA A 367 15.21 -5.09 7.18
CA ALA A 367 13.79 -4.79 7.24
C ALA A 367 13.23 -4.27 5.91
N VAL A 368 13.99 -3.41 5.22
CA VAL A 368 13.63 -2.90 3.88
C VAL A 368 14.11 -3.76 2.71
N GLY A 369 14.78 -4.88 2.97
CA GLY A 369 15.23 -5.83 1.95
C GLY A 369 16.47 -5.40 1.14
N ARG A 370 17.27 -4.45 1.66
CA ARG A 370 18.54 -4.04 1.04
C ARG A 370 19.65 -5.05 1.29
N ILE A 371 19.66 -5.65 2.47
CA ILE A 371 20.57 -6.75 2.81
C ILE A 371 19.87 -8.04 2.35
N PRO A 372 20.37 -8.73 1.31
CA PRO A 372 19.77 -9.95 0.82
C PRO A 372 20.00 -11.09 1.81
N VAL A 373 19.11 -12.09 1.78
CA VAL A 373 19.14 -13.24 2.70
C VAL A 373 20.50 -13.97 2.71
N LYS A 374 21.19 -14.00 1.56
CA LYS A 374 22.54 -14.60 1.39
C LYS A 374 23.64 -13.91 2.21
N GLU A 375 23.46 -12.65 2.60
CA GLU A 375 24.44 -11.83 3.35
C GLU A 375 24.14 -11.79 4.86
N LEU A 376 23.05 -12.43 5.32
CA LEU A 376 22.73 -12.57 6.74
C LEU A 376 23.89 -13.13 7.59
N PRO A 377 24.63 -14.18 7.17
CA PRO A 377 25.73 -14.73 7.97
C PRO A 377 26.92 -13.77 8.09
N GLN A 378 27.09 -12.84 7.14
CA GLN A 378 28.18 -11.87 7.15
C GLN A 378 27.83 -10.65 8.00
N THR A 379 26.55 -10.25 8.01
CA THR A 379 26.07 -9.06 8.72
C THR A 379 25.81 -9.32 10.21
N PHE A 380 25.32 -10.52 10.54
CA PHE A 380 24.94 -10.91 11.91
C PHE A 380 25.71 -12.15 12.42
N GLY A 381 26.87 -12.43 11.81
CA GLY A 381 27.72 -13.56 12.14
C GLY A 381 28.41 -13.41 13.50
N GLY A 382 28.06 -14.31 14.41
CA GLY A 382 28.96 -14.75 15.49
C GLY A 382 29.63 -16.08 15.12
N ASP A 383 30.17 -16.77 16.14
CA ASP A 383 30.51 -18.19 16.05
C ASP A 383 29.57 -18.96 16.99
N PRO A 384 28.63 -19.80 16.50
CA PRO A 384 28.34 -20.08 15.09
C PRO A 384 27.62 -18.94 14.34
N ALA A 385 27.76 -18.90 13.02
CA ALA A 385 27.05 -17.96 12.15
C ALA A 385 25.63 -18.46 11.79
N PRO A 386 24.65 -17.56 11.58
CA PRO A 386 23.30 -17.96 11.19
C PRO A 386 23.24 -18.51 9.76
N PRO A 387 22.48 -19.58 9.50
CA PRO A 387 22.27 -20.07 8.14
C PRO A 387 21.61 -19.01 7.23
N ALA A 388 22.00 -19.00 5.96
CA ALA A 388 21.58 -18.01 4.96
C ALA A 388 20.15 -18.26 4.42
N THR A 389 19.16 -18.42 5.32
CA THR A 389 17.77 -18.74 4.95
C THR A 389 16.79 -17.61 5.27
N ALA A 390 15.68 -17.59 4.53
CA ALA A 390 14.64 -16.59 4.73
C ALA A 390 14.02 -16.69 6.14
N LEU A 391 13.94 -17.89 6.71
CA LEU A 391 13.46 -18.11 8.08
C LEU A 391 14.43 -17.48 9.09
N TRP A 392 15.73 -17.72 8.96
CA TRP A 392 16.74 -17.10 9.83
C TRP A 392 16.76 -15.58 9.73
N ARG A 393 16.52 -14.98 8.55
CA ARG A 393 16.27 -13.52 8.43
C ARG A 393 15.11 -13.07 9.34
N ALA A 394 14.01 -13.82 9.39
CA ALA A 394 12.87 -13.49 10.23
C ALA A 394 13.21 -13.62 11.72
N VAL A 395 13.90 -14.68 12.12
CA VAL A 395 14.36 -14.91 13.51
C VAL A 395 15.19 -13.73 14.02
N TYR A 396 16.21 -13.30 13.24
CA TYR A 396 17.08 -12.18 13.61
C TYR A 396 16.36 -10.83 13.62
N LEU A 397 15.49 -10.56 12.64
CA LEU A 397 14.67 -9.34 12.64
C LEU A 397 13.75 -9.25 13.86
N ILE A 398 13.16 -10.37 14.27
CA ILE A 398 12.27 -10.41 15.44
C ILE A 398 13.08 -10.21 16.72
N SER A 399 14.18 -10.94 16.92
CA SER A 399 15.06 -10.75 18.10
C SER A 399 15.54 -9.31 18.23
N ALA A 400 16.01 -8.70 17.13
CA ALA A 400 16.45 -7.30 17.16
C ALA A 400 15.30 -6.34 17.53
N LEU A 401 14.15 -6.46 16.86
CA LEU A 401 13.02 -5.54 17.05
C LEU A 401 12.21 -5.79 18.34
N THR A 402 12.48 -6.88 19.08
CA THR A 402 11.83 -7.19 20.37
C THR A 402 12.73 -7.05 21.60
N GLN A 403 13.95 -6.51 21.45
CA GLN A 403 14.77 -6.12 22.61
C GLN A 403 14.01 -5.09 23.46
N PRO A 404 13.87 -5.24 24.80
CA PRO A 404 12.85 -4.53 25.58
C PRO A 404 12.87 -2.99 25.45
N ASP A 405 14.04 -2.38 25.63
CA ASP A 405 14.19 -0.92 25.54
C ASP A 405 13.95 -0.40 24.12
N LEU A 406 14.33 -1.17 23.09
CA LEU A 406 14.12 -0.81 21.68
C LEU A 406 12.65 -1.00 21.29
N LEU A 407 12.01 -2.05 21.80
CA LEU A 407 10.60 -2.37 21.57
C LEU A 407 9.68 -1.27 22.10
N GLU A 408 9.87 -0.81 23.34
CA GLU A 408 9.08 0.31 23.87
C GLU A 408 9.34 1.62 23.10
N LEU A 409 10.60 1.90 22.75
CA LEU A 409 10.94 3.09 21.95
C LEU A 409 10.32 3.04 20.54
N LEU A 410 10.37 1.89 19.86
CA LEU A 410 9.72 1.66 18.57
C LEU A 410 8.20 1.80 18.67
N LYS A 411 7.59 1.27 19.74
CA LYS A 411 6.15 1.42 20.01
C LYS A 411 5.74 2.87 20.22
N ASP A 412 6.54 3.67 20.91
CA ASP A 412 6.28 5.10 21.10
C ASP A 412 6.51 5.92 19.83
N GLN A 413 7.54 5.63 19.03
CA GLN A 413 7.72 6.26 17.72
C GLN A 413 6.60 5.89 16.74
N ALA A 414 6.21 4.61 16.67
CA ALA A 414 5.11 4.15 15.82
C ALA A 414 3.75 4.74 16.25
N LYS A 415 3.52 4.91 17.57
CA LYS A 415 2.36 5.65 18.11
C LYS A 415 2.38 7.12 17.68
N ALA A 416 3.53 7.79 17.78
CA ALA A 416 3.69 9.18 17.36
C ALA A 416 3.44 9.37 15.86
N ILE A 417 3.88 8.42 15.01
CA ILE A 417 3.62 8.43 13.57
C ILE A 417 2.14 8.16 13.26
N LYS A 418 1.49 7.19 13.92
CA LYS A 418 0.05 6.88 13.71
C LYS A 418 -0.92 7.88 14.38
N GLY A 419 -0.44 8.85 15.15
CA GLY A 419 -1.28 9.85 15.84
C GLY A 419 -2.32 9.25 16.82
N GLY A 420 -2.06 8.06 17.36
CA GLY A 420 -3.06 7.20 17.98
C GLY A 420 -2.93 6.93 19.48
N LYS A 421 -3.79 6.02 19.97
CA LYS A 421 -3.70 5.45 21.34
C LYS A 421 -2.41 4.64 21.54
N ARG A 422 -2.09 4.30 22.79
CA ARG A 422 -0.91 3.48 23.17
C ARG A 422 -0.78 2.23 22.28
N MET A 423 0.39 2.04 21.67
CA MET A 423 0.69 0.88 20.85
C MET A 423 0.75 -0.38 21.72
N SER A 424 -0.11 -1.37 21.45
CA SER A 424 -0.09 -2.67 22.12
C SER A 424 0.88 -3.63 21.43
N ILE A 425 1.26 -4.74 22.07
CA ILE A 425 2.08 -5.79 21.44
C ILE A 425 1.38 -6.38 20.20
N LYS A 426 0.05 -6.54 20.21
CA LYS A 426 -0.70 -6.94 19.01
C LYS A 426 -0.61 -5.90 17.89
N GLY A 427 -0.77 -4.61 18.22
CA GLY A 427 -0.63 -3.51 17.26
C GLY A 427 0.79 -3.38 16.69
N PHE A 428 1.81 -3.68 17.49
CA PHE A 428 3.21 -3.72 17.05
C PHE A 428 3.49 -4.94 16.16
N SER A 429 3.00 -6.13 16.55
CA SER A 429 3.08 -7.35 15.75
C SER A 429 2.43 -7.19 14.37
N GLU A 430 1.34 -6.42 14.27
CA GLU A 430 0.72 -6.06 13.00
C GLU A 430 1.67 -5.29 12.06
N LEU A 431 2.61 -4.52 12.62
CA LEU A 431 3.63 -3.81 11.85
C LEU A 431 4.72 -4.74 11.29
N LEU A 432 5.02 -5.82 12.01
CA LEU A 432 6.10 -6.74 11.63
C LEU A 432 5.73 -7.63 10.43
N GLY A 433 4.47 -8.06 10.31
CA GLY A 433 4.03 -9.00 9.27
C GLY A 433 4.55 -8.71 7.84
N PRO A 434 4.39 -7.47 7.32
CA PRO A 434 4.89 -7.08 6.00
C PRO A 434 6.43 -7.07 5.87
N ILE A 435 7.18 -6.87 6.95
CA ILE A 435 8.66 -6.97 6.94
C ILE A 435 9.10 -8.43 6.94
N ILE A 436 8.43 -9.25 7.74
CA ILE A 436 8.77 -10.66 7.93
C ILE A 436 8.45 -11.46 6.67
N ASP A 437 7.30 -11.22 6.03
CA ASP A 437 6.89 -11.97 4.83
C ASP A 437 7.69 -11.65 3.56
N LEU A 438 8.43 -10.55 3.53
CA LEU A 438 9.12 -10.00 2.35
C LEU A 438 9.84 -11.05 1.46
N PRO A 439 10.74 -11.93 1.96
CA PRO A 439 11.52 -12.84 1.12
C PRO A 439 10.73 -14.01 0.50
N TRP A 440 9.57 -14.39 1.03
CA TRP A 440 8.73 -15.47 0.48
C TRP A 440 7.38 -15.00 -0.05
N ARG A 441 7.08 -13.69 0.07
CA ARG A 441 5.76 -13.14 -0.21
C ARG A 441 5.25 -13.55 -1.59
N ALA A 442 6.06 -13.32 -2.63
CA ALA A 442 5.79 -13.67 -4.03
C ALA A 442 5.30 -15.12 -4.17
N LYS A 443 6.04 -16.06 -3.58
CA LYS A 443 5.79 -17.50 -3.68
C LYS A 443 4.63 -17.96 -2.79
N LYS A 444 4.31 -17.24 -1.71
CA LYS A 444 3.22 -17.55 -0.76
C LYS A 444 1.99 -16.63 -0.89
N LYS A 445 1.79 -16.00 -2.06
CA LYS A 445 0.69 -15.07 -2.40
C LYS A 445 -0.69 -15.49 -1.88
N LEU A 446 -1.04 -16.77 -2.05
CA LEU A 446 -2.36 -17.32 -1.71
C LEU A 446 -2.69 -17.30 -0.21
N VAL A 447 -1.68 -17.19 0.66
CA VAL A 447 -1.84 -17.24 2.12
C VAL A 447 -1.33 -15.98 2.85
N THR A 448 -0.68 -15.05 2.15
CA THR A 448 -0.11 -13.81 2.72
C THR A 448 -1.13 -13.03 3.55
N LYS A 449 -2.40 -12.93 3.10
CA LYS A 449 -3.46 -12.23 3.84
C LYS A 449 -3.80 -12.91 5.17
N GLN A 450 -3.82 -14.25 5.20
CA GLN A 450 -4.08 -15.06 6.38
C GLN A 450 -2.90 -14.98 7.35
N ALA A 451 -1.66 -15.04 6.84
CA ALA A 451 -0.44 -14.86 7.63
C ALA A 451 -0.41 -13.48 8.31
N ARG A 452 -0.65 -12.39 7.57
CA ARG A 452 -0.71 -11.02 8.14
C ARG A 452 -1.86 -10.83 9.14
N ASN A 453 -2.99 -11.51 8.93
CA ASN A 453 -4.05 -11.55 9.93
C ASN A 453 -3.60 -12.25 11.23
N ALA A 454 -2.75 -13.28 11.15
CA ALA A 454 -2.17 -13.91 12.33
C ALA A 454 -1.18 -12.98 13.06
N TRP A 455 -0.38 -12.20 12.31
CA TRP A 455 0.44 -11.11 12.86
C TRP A 455 -0.40 -10.03 13.57
N ASN A 456 -1.55 -9.63 13.02
CA ASN A 456 -2.50 -8.72 13.70
C ASN A 456 -2.97 -9.32 15.04
N ASN A 457 -3.09 -10.65 15.16
CA ASN A 457 -3.41 -11.32 16.42
C ASN A 457 -2.18 -11.69 17.30
N GLY A 458 -1.14 -10.86 17.25
CA GLY A 458 0.06 -10.98 18.10
C GLY A 458 1.20 -11.81 17.51
N GLY A 459 0.98 -12.53 16.40
CA GLY A 459 2.05 -13.27 15.71
C GLY A 459 2.82 -14.20 16.65
N VAL A 460 4.15 -14.14 16.59
CA VAL A 460 5.04 -14.90 17.50
C VAL A 460 5.48 -14.12 18.74
N LEU A 461 4.88 -12.95 19.01
CA LEU A 461 5.27 -12.08 20.14
C LEU A 461 4.67 -12.59 21.45
N THR A 462 5.21 -13.70 21.95
CA THR A 462 4.96 -14.23 23.30
C THR A 462 5.54 -13.30 24.36
N ASN A 463 5.16 -13.50 25.63
CA ASN A 463 5.75 -12.75 26.75
C ASN A 463 7.29 -12.86 26.73
N ASP A 464 7.82 -14.09 26.67
CA ASP A 464 9.25 -14.39 26.70
C ASP A 464 10.02 -13.75 25.52
N VAL A 465 9.45 -13.75 24.31
CA VAL A 465 10.03 -13.10 23.12
C VAL A 465 10.13 -11.57 23.29
N THR A 466 9.25 -10.96 24.08
CA THR A 466 9.27 -9.51 24.38
C THR A 466 10.12 -9.12 25.59
N GLN A 467 10.72 -10.09 26.30
CA GLN A 467 11.59 -9.84 27.46
C GLN A 467 13.09 -9.75 27.12
N GLY A 468 13.44 -9.86 25.84
CA GLY A 468 14.83 -9.93 25.37
C GLY A 468 15.31 -11.38 25.31
N TRP A 469 15.94 -11.71 24.19
CA TRP A 469 16.48 -13.04 23.88
C TRP A 469 17.48 -12.92 22.73
N ILE A 470 18.40 -13.88 22.65
CA ILE A 470 19.42 -14.00 21.62
C ILE A 470 19.10 -15.23 20.75
N PRO A 471 19.16 -15.16 19.41
CA PRO A 471 18.98 -16.35 18.58
C PRO A 471 20.12 -17.34 18.80
N ILE A 472 19.82 -18.64 18.82
CA ILE A 472 20.85 -19.71 18.84
C ILE A 472 20.94 -20.32 17.43
N PRO A 473 21.94 -19.96 16.60
CA PRO A 473 22.08 -20.47 15.25
C PRO A 473 22.18 -22.00 15.19
N THR A 474 21.41 -22.61 14.28
CA THR A 474 21.47 -24.04 14.01
C THR A 474 20.96 -24.36 12.60
N GLU A 475 21.53 -25.39 11.99
CA GLU A 475 21.03 -26.01 10.74
C GLU A 475 19.89 -27.02 11.01
N ASP A 476 19.73 -27.45 12.26
CA ASP A 476 18.68 -28.38 12.70
C ASP A 476 18.06 -27.88 14.02
N PHE A 477 16.80 -27.46 13.95
CA PHE A 477 16.07 -26.92 15.10
C PHE A 477 15.76 -27.98 16.18
N THR A 478 15.82 -29.28 15.88
CA THR A 478 15.60 -30.32 16.90
C THR A 478 16.68 -30.33 17.99
N THR A 479 17.90 -29.88 17.66
CA THR A 479 19.00 -29.74 18.61
C THR A 479 18.72 -28.76 19.75
N LEU A 480 17.77 -27.82 19.55
CA LEU A 480 17.37 -26.82 20.56
C LEU A 480 16.36 -27.34 21.58
N ILE A 481 15.75 -28.51 21.36
CA ILE A 481 14.67 -29.04 22.23
C ILE A 481 15.21 -29.38 23.62
N ALA A 482 16.33 -30.09 23.71
CA ALA A 482 16.91 -30.46 25.00
C ALA A 482 17.38 -29.22 25.82
N PRO A 483 18.10 -28.23 25.26
CA PRO A 483 18.32 -26.94 25.92
C PRO A 483 17.03 -26.26 26.38
N ALA A 484 16.01 -26.18 25.51
CA ALA A 484 14.73 -25.54 25.81
C ALA A 484 13.99 -26.19 26.99
N MET A 485 13.94 -27.52 27.06
CA MET A 485 13.37 -28.28 28.19
C MET A 485 14.19 -28.11 29.47
N ASN A 486 15.51 -27.97 29.35
CA ASN A 486 16.42 -27.68 30.47
C ASN A 486 16.30 -26.22 30.98
N GLY A 487 15.53 -25.37 30.30
CA GLY A 487 15.19 -24.02 30.75
C GLY A 487 15.99 -22.91 30.07
N ASP A 488 16.72 -23.22 29.00
CA ASP A 488 17.32 -22.22 28.13
C ASP A 488 16.23 -21.37 27.45
N ASN A 489 16.19 -20.08 27.77
CA ASN A 489 15.19 -19.16 27.23
C ASN A 489 15.47 -18.80 25.77
N ASP A 490 16.74 -18.72 25.38
CA ASP A 490 17.16 -18.34 24.03
C ASP A 490 16.85 -19.48 23.04
N ALA A 491 17.05 -20.74 23.46
CA ALA A 491 16.59 -21.92 22.72
C ALA A 491 15.06 -21.93 22.55
N ARG A 492 14.31 -21.68 23.64
CA ARG A 492 12.83 -21.61 23.62
C ARG A 492 12.31 -20.50 22.71
N CYS A 493 12.88 -19.29 22.79
CA CYS A 493 12.49 -18.16 21.96
C CYS A 493 12.88 -18.38 20.48
N THR A 494 14.05 -18.98 20.22
CA THR A 494 14.46 -19.36 18.86
C THR A 494 13.46 -20.35 18.24
N LEU A 495 13.05 -21.39 18.97
CA LEU A 495 12.00 -22.32 18.53
C LEU A 495 10.63 -21.66 18.37
N ALA A 496 10.21 -20.83 19.33
CA ALA A 496 8.94 -20.11 19.29
C ALA A 496 8.83 -19.21 18.05
N VAL A 497 9.91 -18.51 17.72
CA VAL A 497 9.96 -17.57 16.60
C VAL A 497 10.12 -18.32 15.27
N ALA A 498 11.07 -19.25 15.14
CA ALA A 498 11.28 -19.99 13.89
C ALA A 498 10.07 -20.87 13.55
N GLY A 499 9.64 -21.73 14.47
CA GLY A 499 8.48 -22.60 14.28
C GLY A 499 7.18 -21.81 14.13
N GLY A 500 6.99 -20.76 14.94
CA GLY A 500 5.81 -19.90 14.85
C GLY A 500 5.72 -19.13 13.53
N VAL A 501 6.83 -18.60 13.02
CA VAL A 501 6.89 -17.94 11.71
C VAL A 501 6.58 -18.93 10.59
N ALA A 502 7.14 -20.15 10.64
CA ALA A 502 6.84 -21.21 9.67
C ALA A 502 5.35 -21.55 9.62
N LEU A 503 4.75 -21.85 10.78
CA LEU A 503 3.33 -22.19 10.91
C LEU A 503 2.40 -21.05 10.44
N ILE A 504 2.74 -19.78 10.73
CA ILE A 504 2.00 -18.61 10.27
C ILE A 504 2.12 -18.43 8.75
N ALA A 505 3.34 -18.49 8.22
CA ALA A 505 3.63 -18.26 6.81
C ALA A 505 3.02 -19.35 5.89
N ASP A 506 2.92 -20.58 6.39
CA ASP A 506 2.28 -21.72 5.69
C ASP A 506 0.84 -21.99 6.12
N LYS A 507 0.18 -21.03 6.77
CA LYS A 507 -1.26 -21.06 7.07
C LYS A 507 -1.70 -22.27 7.93
N LEU A 508 -0.79 -22.82 8.72
CA LEU A 508 -1.04 -23.83 9.75
C LEU A 508 -1.36 -23.19 11.11
N LEU A 509 -1.20 -21.86 11.23
CA LEU A 509 -1.69 -21.07 12.34
C LEU A 509 -2.26 -19.74 11.83
N THR A 510 -3.58 -19.55 11.94
CA THR A 510 -4.28 -18.36 11.42
C THR A 510 -4.97 -17.55 12.52
N ARG A 511 -5.44 -16.34 12.18
CA ARG A 511 -6.32 -15.55 13.07
C ARG A 511 -7.65 -16.24 13.39
N ASN A 512 -8.09 -17.19 12.56
CA ASN A 512 -9.42 -17.79 12.61
C ASN A 512 -9.52 -19.01 13.53
N VAL A 513 -8.50 -19.27 14.34
CA VAL A 513 -8.59 -20.10 15.57
C VAL A 513 -9.81 -19.77 16.47
N GLY A 514 -10.44 -18.59 16.30
CA GLY A 514 -11.77 -18.29 16.85
C GLY A 514 -12.95 -18.85 16.04
N SER A 515 -13.01 -18.56 14.74
CA SER A 515 -14.19 -18.79 13.88
C SER A 515 -14.28 -20.20 13.29
N SER A 516 -13.20 -20.97 13.29
CA SER A 516 -13.18 -22.36 12.81
C SER A 516 -13.65 -23.41 13.84
N LEU A 517 -14.11 -22.99 15.02
CA LEU A 517 -14.59 -23.89 16.08
C LEU A 517 -15.75 -24.77 15.57
N GLY A 518 -15.62 -26.09 15.71
CA GLY A 518 -16.62 -27.07 15.23
C GLY A 518 -16.57 -27.40 13.73
N THR A 519 -15.65 -26.81 12.97
CA THR A 519 -15.32 -27.27 11.60
C THR A 519 -14.49 -28.56 11.67
N ALA A 520 -14.60 -29.44 10.68
CA ALA A 520 -13.80 -30.66 10.60
C ALA A 520 -12.29 -30.34 10.52
N LYS A 521 -11.45 -31.17 11.17
CA LYS A 521 -9.97 -31.03 11.23
C LYS A 521 -9.34 -30.70 9.86
N GLU A 522 -9.65 -31.51 8.84
CA GLU A 522 -9.12 -31.36 7.47
C GLU A 522 -9.53 -30.06 6.76
N LYS A 523 -10.59 -29.39 7.24
CA LYS A 523 -11.13 -28.14 6.68
C LYS A 523 -10.63 -26.90 7.43
N GLY A 524 -9.60 -27.03 8.28
CA GLY A 524 -9.06 -25.93 9.10
C GLY A 524 -9.82 -25.71 10.41
N GLY A 525 -10.48 -26.76 10.93
CA GLY A 525 -11.09 -26.74 12.26
C GLY A 525 -10.06 -26.65 13.39
N VAL A 526 -10.50 -26.18 14.57
CA VAL A 526 -9.65 -26.00 15.76
C VAL A 526 -10.37 -26.45 17.05
N PRO A 527 -9.65 -27.01 18.05
CA PRO A 527 -10.27 -27.55 19.26
C PRO A 527 -10.85 -26.47 20.15
N PHE A 528 -10.17 -25.34 20.28
CA PHE A 528 -10.61 -24.24 21.13
C PHE A 528 -10.15 -22.90 20.57
N ARG A 529 -10.81 -21.83 21.01
CA ARG A 529 -10.39 -20.46 20.72
C ARG A 529 -9.16 -20.10 21.58
N ALA A 530 -8.15 -19.56 20.90
CA ALA A 530 -6.94 -18.95 21.47
C ALA A 530 -6.51 -17.78 20.54
N ASP A 531 -5.58 -16.96 21.00
CA ASP A 531 -4.89 -16.02 20.10
C ASP A 531 -3.60 -16.63 19.57
N VAL A 532 -3.12 -16.17 18.42
CA VAL A 532 -1.95 -16.74 17.72
C VAL A 532 -0.72 -16.77 18.63
N TYR A 533 -0.40 -15.65 19.27
CA TYR A 533 0.72 -15.58 20.22
C TYR A 533 0.54 -16.48 21.45
N LYS A 534 -0.71 -16.78 21.86
CA LYS A 534 -1.00 -17.74 22.96
C LYS A 534 -0.87 -19.19 22.53
N VAL A 535 -1.11 -19.52 21.26
CA VAL A 535 -0.78 -20.84 20.70
C VAL A 535 0.73 -21.02 20.67
N VAL A 536 1.49 -20.02 20.19
CA VAL A 536 2.96 -20.06 20.17
C VAL A 536 3.55 -20.14 21.59
N GLU A 537 3.04 -19.36 22.55
CA GLU A 537 3.46 -19.41 23.96
C GLU A 537 3.18 -20.76 24.62
N GLY A 538 2.05 -21.40 24.29
CA GLY A 538 1.73 -22.76 24.75
C GLY A 538 2.64 -23.82 24.14
N LEU A 539 2.95 -23.72 22.84
CA LEU A 539 3.88 -24.62 22.14
C LEU A 539 5.32 -24.50 22.66
N SER A 540 5.80 -23.29 22.95
CA SER A 540 7.17 -23.07 23.42
C SER A 540 7.34 -23.19 24.95
N HIS A 541 6.31 -23.63 25.67
CA HIS A 541 6.39 -23.79 27.12
C HIS A 541 7.42 -24.87 27.49
N ARG A 542 8.27 -24.59 28.50
CA ARG A 542 9.40 -25.47 28.90
C ARG A 542 9.00 -26.93 29.13
N THR A 543 7.79 -27.17 29.65
CA THR A 543 7.27 -28.51 29.99
C THR A 543 6.47 -29.16 28.86
N ASN A 544 6.37 -28.53 27.67
CA ASN A 544 5.57 -29.01 26.56
C ASN A 544 6.46 -29.56 25.44
N GLU A 545 7.00 -30.76 25.66
CA GLU A 545 7.87 -31.45 24.70
C GLU A 545 7.21 -31.64 23.33
N LEU A 546 5.92 -32.02 23.30
CA LEU A 546 5.11 -32.12 22.07
C LEU A 546 5.07 -30.78 21.30
N GLY A 547 4.91 -29.67 22.03
CA GLY A 547 4.92 -28.33 21.45
C GLY A 547 6.29 -27.91 20.91
N LEU A 548 7.37 -28.22 21.63
CA LEU A 548 8.74 -27.94 21.20
C LEU A 548 9.13 -28.72 19.95
N TRP A 549 8.81 -30.03 19.89
CA TRP A 549 8.96 -30.83 18.67
C TRP A 549 8.12 -30.30 17.51
N THR A 550 6.88 -29.86 17.77
CA THR A 550 6.01 -29.28 16.72
C THR A 550 6.62 -28.01 16.13
N LEU A 551 7.22 -27.15 16.96
CA LEU A 551 7.94 -25.96 16.51
C LEU A 551 9.22 -26.30 15.75
N ALA A 552 10.02 -27.24 16.25
CA ALA A 552 11.30 -27.65 15.65
C ALA A 552 11.11 -28.29 14.27
N LEU A 553 10.22 -29.29 14.15
CA LEU A 553 9.93 -29.92 12.87
C LEU A 553 9.31 -28.93 11.88
N ALA A 554 8.47 -28.00 12.35
CA ALA A 554 7.94 -26.94 11.49
C ALA A 554 9.04 -26.00 10.96
N ALA A 555 9.99 -25.61 11.80
CA ALA A 555 11.11 -24.78 11.40
C ALA A 555 12.04 -25.50 10.39
N ASN A 556 12.38 -26.78 10.64
CA ASN A 556 13.16 -27.61 9.71
C ASN A 556 12.45 -27.85 8.37
N THR A 557 11.12 -27.96 8.37
CA THR A 557 10.31 -28.25 7.15
C THR A 557 10.07 -27.01 6.31
N PHE A 558 10.27 -25.80 6.85
CA PHE A 558 9.89 -24.56 6.19
C PHE A 558 10.68 -24.29 4.91
N ARG A 559 9.96 -24.14 3.80
CA ARG A 559 10.53 -23.70 2.52
C ARG A 559 10.01 -22.32 2.12
N GLY A 560 10.89 -21.37 1.83
CA GLY A 560 10.50 -20.02 1.41
C GLY A 560 9.97 -19.93 -0.03
N ASP A 561 10.19 -20.96 -0.86
CA ASP A 561 9.97 -20.95 -2.30
C ASP A 561 8.62 -21.52 -2.77
N GLY A 562 7.83 -22.10 -1.87
CA GLY A 562 6.52 -22.68 -2.19
C GLY A 562 5.59 -22.83 -0.98
N LEU A 563 4.43 -23.43 -1.20
CA LEU A 563 3.43 -23.75 -0.16
C LEU A 563 3.33 -25.27 0.05
N PRO A 564 3.13 -25.75 1.29
CA PRO A 564 3.05 -27.18 1.56
C PRO A 564 1.66 -27.72 1.20
N GLN A 565 1.53 -29.01 0.90
CA GLN A 565 0.25 -29.60 0.48
C GLN A 565 -0.89 -29.43 1.50
N ASN A 566 -0.57 -29.32 2.79
CA ASN A 566 -1.53 -29.19 3.89
C ASN A 566 -1.93 -27.74 4.22
N SER A 567 -1.37 -26.73 3.55
CA SER A 567 -1.75 -25.32 3.74
C SER A 567 -3.05 -24.91 3.03
N VAL A 568 -3.46 -25.61 1.96
CA VAL A 568 -4.62 -25.24 1.13
C VAL A 568 -5.52 -26.43 0.83
N ALA A 569 -6.83 -26.21 0.81
CA ALA A 569 -7.78 -27.24 0.39
C ALA A 569 -7.53 -27.63 -1.08
N LYS A 570 -7.63 -28.92 -1.41
CA LYS A 570 -7.29 -29.48 -2.74
C LYS A 570 -7.93 -28.74 -3.93
N GLN A 571 -9.11 -28.14 -3.75
CA GLN A 571 -9.84 -27.38 -4.78
C GLN A 571 -9.20 -26.02 -5.15
N SER A 572 -8.30 -25.48 -4.34
CA SER A 572 -7.58 -24.23 -4.66
C SER A 572 -6.26 -24.48 -5.40
N LEU A 573 -5.76 -25.73 -5.42
CA LEU A 573 -4.56 -26.13 -6.16
C LEU A 573 -4.86 -26.41 -7.65
N THR A 574 -6.13 -26.49 -8.04
CA THR A 574 -6.57 -26.78 -9.43
C THR A 574 -6.76 -25.54 -10.31
N GLY A 575 -6.52 -24.33 -9.79
CA GLY A 575 -6.67 -23.07 -10.54
C GLY A 575 -5.32 -22.48 -10.97
N LYS A 576 -4.87 -22.78 -12.19
CA LYS A 576 -3.68 -22.20 -12.87
C LYS A 576 -2.42 -22.06 -12.00
N GLY A 577 -1.54 -23.07 -12.00
CA GLY A 577 -0.23 -22.90 -11.35
C GLY A 577 0.64 -24.15 -11.17
N THR A 578 0.46 -25.23 -11.94
CA THR A 578 1.44 -26.32 -11.96
C THR A 578 2.64 -25.92 -12.80
N SER A 579 3.63 -25.26 -12.19
CA SER A 579 4.99 -25.43 -12.67
C SER A 579 5.34 -26.91 -12.51
N THR A 580 5.90 -27.50 -13.56
CA THR A 580 6.44 -28.87 -13.52
C THR A 580 7.78 -28.84 -12.77
N SER A 581 7.70 -28.72 -11.45
CA SER A 581 8.83 -28.99 -10.57
C SER A 581 8.95 -30.50 -10.41
N ASP A 582 10.14 -31.04 -10.68
CA ASP A 582 10.46 -32.46 -10.43
C ASP A 582 10.60 -32.77 -8.93
N GLU A 583 10.66 -31.74 -8.06
CA GLU A 583 10.68 -31.94 -6.61
C GLU A 583 9.30 -32.28 -6.05
N PRO A 584 9.19 -33.29 -5.16
CA PRO A 584 7.94 -33.61 -4.49
C PRO A 584 7.50 -32.44 -3.59
N PRO A 585 6.22 -32.02 -3.64
CA PRO A 585 5.71 -30.92 -2.82
C PRO A 585 5.78 -31.26 -1.32
N TYR A 586 6.41 -30.37 -0.56
CA TYR A 586 6.65 -30.57 0.87
C TYR A 586 5.36 -30.56 1.72
N VAL A 587 5.43 -31.17 2.91
CA VAL A 587 4.31 -31.41 3.82
C VAL A 587 4.82 -31.32 5.25
N TYR A 588 4.07 -30.65 6.13
CA TYR A 588 4.34 -30.69 7.58
C TYR A 588 3.71 -31.95 8.19
N PHE A 589 4.47 -32.66 9.02
CA PHE A 589 4.02 -33.88 9.69
C PHE A 589 3.56 -33.60 11.13
N LYS A 590 2.59 -34.38 11.58
CA LYS A 590 2.11 -34.37 12.97
C LYS A 590 3.16 -35.07 13.86
N VAL A 591 3.42 -34.50 15.02
CA VAL A 591 4.37 -35.07 16.00
C VAL A 591 3.74 -36.25 16.74
N ASP A 592 4.56 -37.26 17.01
CA ASP A 592 4.31 -38.34 17.96
C ASP A 592 5.56 -38.53 18.84
N LEU A 593 5.42 -38.54 20.16
CA LEU A 593 6.57 -38.65 21.06
C LEU A 593 7.01 -40.11 21.28
N ASP A 594 6.16 -41.09 20.93
CA ASP A 594 6.40 -42.50 21.19
C ASP A 594 7.25 -43.20 20.08
N VAL A 595 7.68 -42.46 19.05
CA VAL A 595 8.45 -42.95 17.89
C VAL A 595 9.77 -42.18 17.70
N GLU A 596 10.81 -42.87 17.22
CA GLU A 596 12.20 -42.36 17.16
C GLU A 596 12.40 -41.15 16.22
N ASP A 597 11.68 -41.09 15.09
CA ASP A 597 11.70 -39.94 14.17
C ASP A 597 10.74 -38.81 14.58
N HIS A 598 10.02 -39.01 15.70
CA HIS A 598 8.95 -38.18 16.23
C HIS A 598 7.82 -37.83 15.25
N ILE A 599 7.61 -38.65 14.20
CA ILE A 599 6.58 -38.44 13.17
C ILE A 599 5.44 -39.44 13.33
N ALA A 600 4.24 -38.93 13.62
CA ALA A 600 3.02 -39.72 13.70
C ALA A 600 2.74 -40.46 12.39
N ARG A 601 2.28 -41.71 12.47
CA ARG A 601 1.96 -42.56 11.32
C ARG A 601 0.57 -43.17 11.46
N ASP A 602 -0.13 -43.28 10.33
CA ASP A 602 -1.44 -43.92 10.28
C ASP A 602 -1.34 -45.46 10.38
N ALA A 603 -2.49 -46.13 10.38
CA ALA A 603 -2.57 -47.60 10.46
C ALA A 603 -1.91 -48.34 9.28
N ALA A 604 -1.52 -47.64 8.21
CA ALA A 604 -0.76 -48.18 7.08
C ALA A 604 0.74 -47.79 7.13
N GLY A 605 1.19 -47.11 8.20
CA GLY A 605 2.57 -46.65 8.38
C GLY A 605 2.90 -45.34 7.66
N VAL A 606 1.92 -44.69 7.05
CA VAL A 606 2.10 -43.46 6.27
C VAL A 606 2.15 -42.25 7.21
N PRO A 607 3.11 -41.33 7.08
CA PRO A 607 3.18 -40.12 7.91
C PRO A 607 1.89 -39.30 7.91
N GLU A 608 1.35 -39.02 9.10
CA GLU A 608 0.19 -38.16 9.29
C GLU A 608 0.55 -36.69 9.04
N ARG A 609 -0.35 -35.98 8.34
CA ARG A 609 -0.19 -34.56 8.03
C ARG A 609 -0.58 -33.72 9.25
N LEU A 610 0.20 -32.66 9.50
CA LEU A 610 -0.13 -31.64 10.50
C LEU A 610 -1.28 -30.76 9.98
N TYR A 611 -2.28 -30.47 10.82
CA TYR A 611 -3.33 -29.49 10.55
C TYR A 611 -3.37 -28.42 11.63
N GLU A 612 -4.04 -27.28 11.37
CA GLU A 612 -4.23 -26.19 12.34
C GLU A 612 -4.86 -26.70 13.66
N TRP A 613 -5.72 -27.73 13.59
CA TRP A 613 -6.22 -28.46 14.76
C TRP A 613 -5.10 -29.01 15.66
N ASP A 614 -4.12 -29.69 15.07
CA ASP A 614 -3.04 -30.37 15.79
C ASP A 614 -2.09 -29.36 16.44
N VAL A 615 -1.78 -28.27 15.74
CA VAL A 615 -0.99 -27.15 16.25
C VAL A 615 -1.64 -26.54 17.50
N VAL A 616 -2.95 -26.27 17.44
CA VAL A 616 -3.68 -25.72 18.59
C VAL A 616 -3.88 -26.77 19.70
N ALA A 617 -4.05 -28.04 19.36
CA ALA A 617 -4.12 -29.11 20.37
C ALA A 617 -2.80 -29.27 21.13
N ALA A 618 -1.67 -29.29 20.41
CA ALA A 618 -0.34 -29.36 20.97
C ALA A 618 0.01 -28.14 21.84
N SER A 619 -0.58 -26.96 21.61
CA SER A 619 -0.34 -25.79 22.47
C SER A 619 -0.97 -25.88 23.87
N ALA A 620 -1.99 -26.73 24.06
CA ALA A 620 -2.56 -27.01 25.38
C ALA A 620 -3.22 -28.41 25.41
N PRO A 621 -2.44 -29.50 25.54
CA PRO A 621 -2.93 -30.88 25.43
C PRO A 621 -4.09 -31.18 26.38
N ASP A 622 -3.99 -30.76 27.66
CA ASP A 622 -5.05 -30.95 28.66
C ASP A 622 -6.38 -30.30 28.27
N ARG A 623 -6.33 -29.13 27.62
CA ARG A 623 -7.52 -28.40 27.18
C ARG A 623 -8.16 -29.08 25.97
N ALA A 624 -7.36 -29.62 25.06
CA ALA A 624 -7.83 -30.42 23.92
C ALA A 624 -8.46 -31.74 24.40
N ALA A 625 -7.80 -32.47 25.31
CA ALA A 625 -8.27 -33.75 25.84
C ALA A 625 -9.67 -33.64 26.48
N ARG A 626 -9.90 -32.62 27.33
CA ARG A 626 -11.22 -32.38 27.99
C ARG A 626 -12.37 -32.22 26.98
N LEU A 627 -12.11 -31.68 25.80
CA LEU A 627 -13.11 -31.47 24.76
C LEU A 627 -13.39 -32.75 23.96
N VAL A 628 -12.37 -33.57 23.69
CA VAL A 628 -12.55 -34.90 23.07
C VAL A 628 -13.38 -35.80 23.97
N THR A 629 -13.07 -35.84 25.28
CA THR A 629 -13.86 -36.59 26.26
C THR A 629 -15.31 -36.10 26.34
N SER A 630 -15.54 -34.78 26.30
CA SER A 630 -16.90 -34.21 26.36
C SER A 630 -17.75 -34.49 25.13
N ALA A 631 -17.14 -34.61 23.94
CA ALA A 631 -17.84 -34.98 22.71
C ALA A 631 -18.26 -36.45 22.69
N ALA A 632 -17.50 -37.34 23.34
CA ALA A 632 -17.80 -38.76 23.44
C ALA A 632 -18.97 -39.08 24.41
N THR A 633 -19.31 -38.18 25.34
CA THR A 633 -20.38 -38.41 26.35
C THR A 633 -21.79 -38.06 25.87
N VAL A 634 -21.97 -37.56 24.64
CA VAL A 634 -23.30 -37.35 24.06
C VAL A 634 -23.84 -38.69 23.55
N ALA A 635 -24.46 -39.44 24.45
CA ALA A 635 -25.14 -40.69 24.11
C ALA A 635 -26.23 -40.44 23.04
N PRO A 636 -26.43 -41.36 22.08
CA PRO A 636 -27.53 -41.25 21.14
C PRO A 636 -28.88 -41.29 21.88
N PRO A 637 -29.90 -40.55 21.43
CA PRO A 637 -31.23 -40.62 22.02
C PRO A 637 -31.78 -42.06 21.90
N PRO A 638 -32.55 -42.54 22.89
CA PRO A 638 -33.05 -43.90 22.87
C PRO A 638 -33.98 -44.12 21.67
N MET A 639 -33.72 -45.17 20.90
CA MET A 639 -34.62 -45.61 19.83
C MET A 639 -35.96 -46.02 20.42
N LEU A 640 -37.01 -45.25 20.12
CA LEU A 640 -38.40 -45.63 20.39
C LEU A 640 -39.01 -46.24 19.13
N GLY A 641 -39.63 -47.41 19.33
CA GLY A 641 -39.90 -48.40 18.30
C GLY A 641 -40.81 -47.99 17.14
N THR A 642 -40.66 -48.76 16.06
CA THR A 642 -41.56 -48.82 14.91
C THR A 642 -42.98 -49.20 15.31
N ALA A 643 -43.97 -48.40 14.91
CA ALA A 643 -45.37 -48.78 14.86
C ALA A 643 -46.08 -48.14 13.65
N GLU A 644 -46.16 -48.94 12.58
CA GLU A 644 -47.24 -49.05 11.58
C GLU A 644 -47.79 -47.82 10.82
N ARG A 645 -48.49 -48.16 9.73
CA ARG A 645 -48.80 -47.33 8.57
C ARG A 645 -50.32 -47.29 8.41
N SER A 646 -50.91 -46.10 8.34
CA SER A 646 -52.28 -45.89 7.86
C SER A 646 -52.38 -44.58 7.07
N THR A 647 -53.33 -44.53 6.15
CA THR A 647 -53.30 -43.69 4.94
C THR A 647 -54.29 -42.51 4.99
N ASP A 648 -54.20 -41.66 3.95
CA ASP A 648 -55.26 -40.79 3.41
C ASP A 648 -55.69 -39.54 4.21
N ASN A 649 -55.16 -38.37 3.81
CA ASN A 649 -55.90 -37.41 2.95
C ASN A 649 -55.23 -36.01 2.86
N GLU A 650 -55.07 -35.52 1.63
CA GLU A 650 -55.18 -34.08 1.27
C GLU A 650 -56.69 -33.72 1.11
N PRO A 651 -57.17 -32.44 1.06
CA PRO A 651 -56.46 -31.30 0.41
C PRO A 651 -56.72 -29.84 0.94
N THR A 652 -55.73 -28.94 0.75
CA THR A 652 -55.85 -27.47 0.47
C THR A 652 -56.51 -26.48 1.50
N PRO A 653 -56.37 -25.13 1.34
CA PRO A 653 -56.40 -24.15 2.45
C PRO A 653 -57.50 -23.07 2.40
N ALA A 654 -57.66 -22.25 3.47
CA ALA A 654 -58.00 -20.80 3.43
C ALA A 654 -58.08 -20.12 4.82
N GLU A 655 -57.59 -18.87 4.89
CA GLU A 655 -58.14 -17.61 5.49
C GLU A 655 -58.74 -17.50 6.94
N GLY A 656 -58.65 -16.27 7.50
CA GLY A 656 -59.48 -15.74 8.61
C GLY A 656 -58.84 -15.77 10.02
N GLN A 657 -58.13 -14.76 10.55
CA GLN A 657 -58.49 -13.39 11.02
C GLN A 657 -59.35 -13.28 12.32
N GLU A 658 -58.79 -12.53 13.29
CA GLU A 658 -59.44 -11.64 14.31
C GLU A 658 -59.99 -12.11 15.68
N GLY A 659 -59.93 -11.17 16.65
CA GLY A 659 -60.33 -11.27 18.07
C GLY A 659 -59.14 -11.35 19.05
N ALA A 660 -58.49 -10.31 19.59
CA ALA A 660 -58.87 -8.95 20.03
C ALA A 660 -59.51 -8.85 21.44
N GLU A 661 -58.85 -8.13 22.37
CA GLU A 661 -59.38 -7.24 23.44
C GLU A 661 -58.17 -6.72 24.26
N SER A 662 -57.84 -5.41 24.30
CA SER A 662 -58.44 -4.28 25.08
C SER A 662 -58.11 -4.37 26.59
N ASN A 663 -57.67 -3.34 27.33
CA ASN A 663 -58.09 -1.93 27.49
C ASN A 663 -56.98 -1.17 28.31
N ASN A 664 -56.96 0.14 28.60
CA ASN A 664 -57.94 1.24 28.48
C ASN A 664 -57.24 2.63 28.47
N THR A 665 -57.94 3.67 28.02
CA THR A 665 -57.55 5.11 28.10
C THR A 665 -58.54 5.88 28.99
N PRO A 666 -58.23 7.13 29.41
CA PRO A 666 -59.28 8.15 29.42
C PRO A 666 -58.85 9.55 28.89
N SER A 667 -59.85 10.35 28.49
CA SER A 667 -59.76 11.75 27.98
C SER A 667 -60.63 12.68 28.86
N VAL A 668 -60.78 14.01 28.72
CA VAL A 668 -60.59 15.09 27.69
C VAL A 668 -60.43 16.44 28.47
N PRO A 669 -60.58 17.70 27.98
CA PRO A 669 -60.58 18.34 26.65
C PRO A 669 -59.72 19.66 26.55
N ALA A 670 -59.89 20.42 25.46
CA ALA A 670 -59.15 21.62 25.02
C ALA A 670 -59.48 22.97 25.73
N ASN A 671 -58.58 23.96 25.58
CA ASN A 671 -58.93 25.30 25.08
C ASN A 671 -57.72 26.12 24.58
N ALA A 672 -57.96 27.28 23.96
CA ALA A 672 -57.03 28.05 23.12
C ALA A 672 -56.36 29.26 23.79
N GLU A 673 -55.26 29.76 23.21
CA GLU A 673 -54.92 31.18 23.14
C GLU A 673 -53.93 31.48 21.99
N ALA A 674 -53.79 32.75 21.60
CA ALA A 674 -53.10 33.20 20.39
C ALA A 674 -52.14 34.37 20.64
N VAL A 675 -51.30 34.71 19.64
CA VAL A 675 -50.75 36.04 19.22
C VAL A 675 -49.31 35.91 18.67
N PRO A 676 -48.87 36.72 17.67
CA PRO A 676 -47.95 36.25 16.61
C PRO A 676 -46.68 37.13 16.45
N GLU A 677 -46.27 37.34 15.18
CA GLU A 677 -45.18 38.20 14.65
C GLU A 677 -43.77 37.53 14.54
N GLY A 678 -42.99 37.79 13.48
CA GLY A 678 -43.28 38.62 12.30
C GLY A 678 -42.33 38.35 11.12
N ALA A 679 -42.81 38.58 9.90
CA ALA A 679 -42.02 38.50 8.68
C ALA A 679 -41.60 39.92 8.24
N LEU A 680 -40.31 40.11 7.93
CA LEU A 680 -39.78 41.34 7.34
C LEU A 680 -38.64 41.03 6.37
N PHE A 681 -38.98 40.83 5.09
CA PHE A 681 -38.76 41.82 4.02
C PHE A 681 -38.93 41.19 2.63
N GLN A 682 -39.78 41.82 1.82
CA GLN A 682 -40.03 41.52 0.40
C GLN A 682 -40.22 42.86 -0.32
N TYR A 683 -40.19 42.85 -1.66
CA TYR A 683 -40.17 43.99 -2.62
C TYR A 683 -38.79 44.59 -2.94
N GLY A 684 -38.40 44.78 -4.23
CA GLY A 684 -39.02 44.26 -5.46
C GLY A 684 -38.54 44.92 -6.78
N ALA A 685 -38.55 44.12 -7.86
CA ALA A 685 -38.56 44.51 -9.30
C ALA A 685 -37.34 45.29 -9.87
N PRO A 686 -37.05 45.26 -11.20
CA PRO A 686 -37.88 44.79 -12.31
C PRO A 686 -37.22 43.75 -13.27
N GLN A 687 -37.81 43.63 -14.45
CA GLN A 687 -37.71 42.58 -15.47
C GLN A 687 -36.70 42.94 -16.59
N GLU A 688 -36.39 41.95 -17.46
CA GLU A 688 -35.58 42.05 -18.71
C GLU A 688 -34.05 41.95 -18.64
N ALA A 689 -33.53 40.72 -18.80
CA ALA A 689 -32.43 40.38 -19.72
C ALA A 689 -32.36 38.85 -19.92
N MET A 690 -32.60 38.36 -21.14
CA MET A 690 -32.44 36.93 -21.47
C MET A 690 -30.99 36.61 -21.84
N ASN A 691 -30.60 35.35 -21.67
CA ASN A 691 -29.34 34.70 -22.11
C ASN A 691 -28.14 34.81 -21.16
N ALA A 692 -28.10 33.94 -20.15
CA ALA A 692 -26.89 33.42 -19.52
C ALA A 692 -27.03 31.88 -19.36
N PRO A 693 -25.96 31.08 -19.47
CA PRO A 693 -26.04 29.62 -19.39
C PRO A 693 -26.37 29.14 -17.97
N HIS A 694 -26.97 27.96 -17.87
CA HIS A 694 -27.52 27.40 -16.63
C HIS A 694 -26.48 27.30 -15.49
N THR A 695 -26.67 28.09 -14.44
CA THR A 695 -26.08 27.83 -13.13
C THR A 695 -26.74 26.59 -12.51
N THR A 696 -26.05 25.46 -12.50
CA THR A 696 -26.45 24.28 -11.73
C THR A 696 -26.49 24.61 -10.25
N ALA A 697 -27.69 24.69 -9.67
CA ALA A 697 -27.87 24.93 -8.25
C ALA A 697 -27.23 23.80 -7.42
N LEU A 698 -26.39 24.17 -6.45
CA LEU A 698 -25.83 23.24 -5.47
C LEU A 698 -26.97 22.50 -4.74
N PRO A 699 -26.90 21.17 -4.60
CA PRO A 699 -27.94 20.42 -3.91
C PRO A 699 -27.84 20.66 -2.39
N GLY A 700 -28.63 21.60 -1.89
CA GLY A 700 -28.86 21.76 -0.45
C GLY A 700 -29.37 20.46 0.17
N PRO A 701 -29.16 20.26 1.50
CA PRO A 701 -29.55 19.03 2.17
C PRO A 701 -31.06 18.81 2.03
N ARG A 702 -31.45 17.79 1.24
CA ARG A 702 -32.85 17.34 1.18
C ARG A 702 -33.29 16.97 2.59
N ASN A 703 -34.46 17.44 3.02
CA ASN A 703 -35.07 17.11 4.30
C ASN A 703 -35.12 15.58 4.47
N VAL A 704 -34.17 15.03 5.23
CA VAL A 704 -34.19 13.62 5.61
C VAL A 704 -35.32 13.47 6.62
N SER A 705 -36.30 12.62 6.29
CA SER A 705 -37.48 12.43 7.13
C SER A 705 -37.09 12.16 8.59
N PRO A 706 -37.70 12.84 9.58
CA PRO A 706 -37.26 12.78 10.99
C PRO A 706 -37.40 11.38 11.62
N SER A 707 -38.07 10.44 10.94
CA SER A 707 -38.18 9.03 11.34
C SER A 707 -36.94 8.16 11.05
N ALA A 708 -35.93 8.67 10.33
CA ALA A 708 -34.75 7.87 9.98
C ALA A 708 -33.80 7.61 11.17
N PRO A 709 -33.29 6.37 11.35
CA PRO A 709 -32.32 6.04 12.39
C PRO A 709 -31.09 6.98 12.41
N PRO A 710 -30.53 7.33 13.58
CA PRO A 710 -29.39 8.25 13.68
C PRO A 710 -28.19 7.87 12.82
N SER A 711 -27.91 6.56 12.67
CA SER A 711 -26.83 6.03 11.83
C SER A 711 -27.03 6.32 10.33
N GLN A 712 -28.26 6.24 9.83
CA GLN A 712 -28.61 6.56 8.45
C GLN A 712 -28.58 8.07 8.20
N ARG A 713 -29.05 8.88 9.15
CA ARG A 713 -28.90 10.35 9.09
C ARG A 713 -27.42 10.75 9.05
N ALA A 714 -26.58 10.17 9.91
CA ALA A 714 -25.13 10.40 9.90
C ALA A 714 -24.43 9.92 8.61
N ALA A 715 -24.95 8.87 7.95
CA ALA A 715 -24.48 8.48 6.61
C ALA A 715 -24.89 9.50 5.53
N GLY A 716 -26.14 9.97 5.57
CA GLY A 716 -26.64 11.02 4.67
C GLY A 716 -25.87 12.34 4.80
N HIS A 717 -25.61 12.80 6.03
CA HIS A 717 -24.82 14.01 6.28
C HIS A 717 -23.36 13.86 5.82
N ARG A 718 -22.72 12.70 6.02
CA ARG A 718 -21.37 12.44 5.49
C ARG A 718 -21.34 12.50 3.96
N LYS A 719 -22.29 11.88 3.27
CA LYS A 719 -22.40 11.92 1.81
C LYS A 719 -22.69 13.33 1.28
N ALA A 720 -23.49 14.12 1.99
CA ALA A 720 -23.72 15.53 1.64
C ALA A 720 -22.45 16.38 1.81
N LEU A 721 -21.70 16.18 2.90
CA LEU A 721 -20.42 16.86 3.13
C LEU A 721 -19.38 16.49 2.06
N GLU A 722 -19.27 15.20 1.72
CA GLU A 722 -18.39 14.68 0.67
C GLU A 722 -18.68 15.33 -0.69
N LEU A 723 -19.96 15.41 -1.09
CA LEU A 723 -20.38 16.07 -2.32
C LEU A 723 -20.12 17.58 -2.31
N SER A 724 -20.35 18.26 -1.18
CA SER A 724 -20.05 19.70 -1.05
C SER A 724 -18.56 20.01 -1.10
N VAL A 725 -17.72 19.17 -0.48
CA VAL A 725 -16.25 19.29 -0.53
C VAL A 725 -15.75 19.02 -1.95
N GLN A 726 -16.31 18.03 -2.65
CA GLN A 726 -15.98 17.77 -4.06
C GLN A 726 -16.39 18.95 -4.95
N GLY A 727 -17.60 19.50 -4.80
CA GLY A 727 -18.04 20.67 -5.58
C GLY A 727 -17.21 21.93 -5.32
N ALA A 728 -16.79 22.17 -4.08
CA ALA A 728 -15.87 23.27 -3.74
C ALA A 728 -14.48 23.06 -4.36
N ARG A 729 -14.00 21.81 -4.44
CA ARG A 729 -12.76 21.44 -5.11
C ARG A 729 -12.86 21.63 -6.63
N ASP A 730 -13.94 21.18 -7.25
CA ASP A 730 -14.16 21.32 -8.69
C ASP A 730 -14.22 22.80 -9.10
N ALA A 731 -14.77 23.67 -8.23
CA ALA A 731 -14.76 25.12 -8.43
C ALA A 731 -13.35 25.75 -8.28
N LEU A 732 -12.53 25.26 -7.34
CA LEU A 732 -11.13 25.66 -7.19
C LEU A 732 -10.26 25.22 -8.37
N ASP A 733 -10.42 23.97 -8.82
CA ASP A 733 -9.74 23.44 -10.01
C ASP A 733 -10.18 24.20 -11.28
N TYR A 734 -11.44 24.64 -11.37
CA TYR A 734 -11.92 25.54 -12.44
C TYR A 734 -11.30 26.94 -12.37
N LEU A 735 -11.15 27.53 -11.19
CA LEU A 735 -10.47 28.81 -11.00
C LEU A 735 -8.99 28.75 -11.40
N HIS A 736 -8.29 27.66 -11.06
CA HIS A 736 -6.92 27.43 -11.55
C HIS A 736 -6.86 27.19 -13.07
N ALA A 737 -7.88 26.56 -13.67
CA ALA A 737 -7.94 26.34 -15.11
C ALA A 737 -8.14 27.64 -15.94
N LEU A 738 -8.56 28.75 -15.33
CA LEU A 738 -8.66 30.07 -15.99
C LEU A 738 -7.33 30.82 -16.08
N GLU A 739 -6.30 30.41 -15.33
CA GLU A 739 -4.97 31.06 -15.32
C GLU A 739 -4.31 31.20 -16.72
N PRO A 740 -4.46 30.25 -17.67
CA PRO A 740 -3.95 30.40 -19.03
C PRO A 740 -4.78 31.33 -19.94
N GLU A 741 -6.07 31.56 -19.65
CA GLU A 741 -6.98 32.32 -20.52
C GLU A 741 -6.89 33.84 -20.31
N VAL A 742 -6.48 34.30 -19.12
CA VAL A 742 -6.53 35.73 -18.72
C VAL A 742 -5.25 36.51 -19.06
N GLY A 743 -4.19 35.84 -19.55
CA GLY A 743 -3.06 36.49 -20.23
C GLY A 743 -2.28 37.53 -19.40
N GLY A 744 -1.60 37.08 -18.35
CA GLY A 744 -0.59 37.90 -17.65
C GLY A 744 -1.11 39.02 -16.76
N HIS A 745 -2.43 39.19 -16.63
CA HIS A 745 -3.03 40.02 -15.59
C HIS A 745 -3.29 39.21 -14.32
N THR A 746 -2.81 39.70 -13.18
CA THR A 746 -3.20 39.19 -11.86
C THR A 746 -4.73 39.21 -11.77
N PRO A 747 -5.40 38.08 -11.46
CA PRO A 747 -6.85 38.07 -11.36
C PRO A 747 -7.27 38.98 -10.19
N ILE A 748 -7.83 40.14 -10.53
CA ILE A 748 -8.54 40.98 -9.57
C ILE A 748 -9.85 40.26 -9.25
N VAL A 749 -9.78 39.28 -8.35
CA VAL A 749 -10.97 38.72 -7.72
C VAL A 749 -11.67 39.90 -7.04
N PRO A 750 -12.91 40.26 -7.43
CA PRO A 750 -13.62 41.36 -6.79
C PRO A 750 -13.68 41.11 -5.29
N VAL A 751 -13.45 42.14 -4.47
CA VAL A 751 -13.41 42.01 -3.01
C VAL A 751 -14.72 41.37 -2.50
N SER A 752 -15.86 41.64 -3.15
CA SER A 752 -17.13 40.98 -2.87
C SER A 752 -17.13 39.45 -3.04
N GLN A 753 -16.39 38.90 -4.01
CA GLN A 753 -16.26 37.45 -4.21
C GLN A 753 -15.28 36.85 -3.19
N LEU A 754 -14.22 37.55 -2.83
CA LEU A 754 -13.35 37.16 -1.70
C LEU A 754 -14.13 37.18 -0.38
N ASP A 755 -14.99 38.18 -0.16
CA ASP A 755 -15.87 38.28 1.01
C ASP A 755 -16.91 37.15 1.05
N GLU A 756 -17.50 36.76 -0.09
CA GLU A 756 -18.41 35.61 -0.18
C GLU A 756 -17.68 34.30 0.11
N LEU A 757 -16.49 34.10 -0.47
CA LEU A 757 -15.69 32.89 -0.27
C LEU A 757 -15.18 32.82 1.19
N HIS A 758 -14.79 33.96 1.79
CA HIS A 758 -14.45 34.07 3.20
C HIS A 758 -15.66 33.78 4.12
N LYS A 759 -16.85 34.32 3.81
CA LYS A 759 -18.09 34.01 4.54
C LYS A 759 -18.46 32.53 4.49
N LEU A 760 -18.32 31.89 3.32
CA LEU A 760 -18.52 30.44 3.16
C LEU A 760 -17.52 29.65 4.00
N LEU A 761 -16.25 30.03 4.00
CA LEU A 761 -15.18 29.36 4.74
C LEU A 761 -15.35 29.53 6.27
N VAL A 762 -15.75 30.72 6.72
CA VAL A 762 -16.15 30.99 8.13
C VAL A 762 -17.41 30.21 8.52
N GLY A 763 -18.38 30.08 7.63
CA GLY A 763 -19.57 29.24 7.83
C GLY A 763 -19.21 27.78 8.04
N ILE A 764 -18.39 27.21 7.14
CA ILE A 764 -17.90 25.82 7.26
C ILE A 764 -17.10 25.61 8.55
N LEU A 765 -16.21 26.54 8.92
CA LEU A 765 -15.46 26.46 10.18
C LEU A 765 -16.38 26.50 11.41
N THR A 766 -17.42 27.32 11.37
CA THR A 766 -18.41 27.45 12.44
C THR A 766 -19.28 26.20 12.55
N ASP A 767 -19.69 25.60 11.42
CA ASP A 767 -20.42 24.34 11.40
C ASP A 767 -19.57 23.17 11.92
N VAL A 768 -18.28 23.10 11.56
CA VAL A 768 -17.34 22.09 12.07
C VAL A 768 -17.14 22.23 13.59
N GLU A 769 -16.97 23.45 14.10
CA GLU A 769 -16.81 23.70 15.54
C GLU A 769 -18.12 23.45 16.32
N ASN A 770 -19.28 23.81 15.76
CA ASN A 770 -20.59 23.45 16.34
C ASN A 770 -20.80 21.93 16.40
N LEU A 771 -20.38 21.21 15.36
CA LEU A 771 -20.45 19.75 15.30
C LEU A 771 -19.47 19.10 16.29
N ARG A 772 -18.29 19.70 16.50
CA ARG A 772 -17.34 19.32 17.55
C ARG A 772 -17.93 19.51 18.95
N ARG A 773 -18.53 20.67 19.25
CA ARG A 773 -19.15 20.96 20.56
C ARG A 773 -20.26 19.98 20.89
N ARG A 774 -21.21 19.75 19.97
CA ARG A 774 -22.29 18.76 20.15
C ARG A 774 -21.75 17.34 20.36
N SER A 775 -20.64 16.99 19.72
CA SER A 775 -19.99 15.69 19.90
C SER A 775 -19.30 15.53 21.27
N VAL A 776 -18.90 16.63 21.91
CA VAL A 776 -18.36 16.65 23.28
C VAL A 776 -19.48 16.62 24.31
N GLU A 777 -20.53 17.42 24.12
CA GLU A 777 -21.70 17.48 25.01
C GLU A 777 -22.44 16.14 25.12
N ASN A 778 -22.71 15.48 23.98
CA ASN A 778 -23.33 14.14 23.98
C ASN A 778 -22.47 13.11 24.74
N ARG A 779 -21.14 13.24 24.67
CA ARG A 779 -20.20 12.32 25.34
C ARG A 779 -20.07 12.56 26.84
N ALA A 780 -20.34 13.79 27.30
CA ALA A 780 -20.44 14.10 28.72
C ALA A 780 -21.72 13.53 29.35
N LEU A 781 -22.83 13.54 28.59
CA LEU A 781 -24.11 12.97 29.04
C LEU A 781 -24.10 11.43 29.11
N GLU A 782 -23.33 10.75 28.26
CA GLU A 782 -23.13 9.29 28.32
C GLU A 782 -22.29 8.80 29.52
N HIS A 783 -21.71 9.70 30.32
CA HIS A 783 -20.89 9.36 31.50
C HIS A 783 -21.54 9.66 32.86
N ILE A 784 -22.81 10.07 32.90
CA ILE A 784 -23.59 10.17 34.15
C ILE A 784 -24.46 8.92 34.30
N GLY A 785 -23.80 7.78 34.55
CA GLY A 785 -24.45 6.57 35.08
C GLY A 785 -24.37 6.56 36.61
N PRO A 786 -25.35 5.99 37.33
CA PRO A 786 -25.31 5.95 38.79
C PRO A 786 -24.17 5.06 39.28
N GLU A 787 -23.39 5.55 40.25
CA GLU A 787 -22.40 4.71 40.96
C GLU A 787 -23.12 3.62 41.77
N PRO A 788 -22.63 2.37 41.77
CA PRO A 788 -23.17 1.32 42.62
C PRO A 788 -22.63 1.45 44.05
N ASP A 789 -23.52 1.37 45.04
CA ASP A 789 -23.19 1.39 46.48
C ASP A 789 -22.14 0.34 46.86
N GLU A 790 -21.17 0.75 47.70
CA GLU A 790 -20.30 -0.18 48.42
C GLU A 790 -21.09 -0.94 49.49
N THR A 791 -21.32 -2.24 49.30
CA THR A 791 -21.67 -3.14 50.40
C THR A 791 -20.46 -3.95 50.84
N GLN A 792 -20.01 -3.67 52.07
CA GLN A 792 -19.09 -4.51 52.82
C GLN A 792 -19.78 -5.84 53.14
N ASP A 793 -19.08 -6.96 52.98
CA ASP A 793 -19.38 -8.19 53.70
C ASP A 793 -18.12 -8.72 54.39
N VAL A 794 -18.25 -8.92 55.69
CA VAL A 794 -17.21 -9.44 56.58
C VAL A 794 -17.82 -10.60 57.36
N ALA A 795 -17.29 -11.82 57.18
CA ALA A 795 -17.06 -12.83 58.24
C ALA A 795 -16.95 -14.26 57.70
N LEU A 796 -15.85 -14.95 58.10
CA LEU A 796 -15.75 -16.35 58.56
C LEU A 796 -16.17 -17.50 57.58
N ASP A 797 -15.44 -18.61 57.47
CA ASP A 797 -14.30 -19.15 58.23
C ASP A 797 -13.00 -19.26 57.41
#